data_AF-A0A8H5NLF1-F1
#
_entry.id   AF-A0A8H5NLF1-F1
#
_cell.length_a   1.000
_cell.length_b   1.000
_cell.length_c   1.000
_cell.angle_alpha   90.00
_cell.angle_beta   90.00
_cell.angle_gamma   90.00
#
_symmetry.space_group_name_H-M   'P 1'
#
loop_
_entity.id
_entity.type
_entity.pdbx_description
1 polymer ?
#
loop_
_entity_poly.entity_id
_entity_poly.type
_entity_poly.pdbx_seq_one_letter_code
_entity_poly.pdbx_strand_id
1 'polypeptide(L)'
;MACRLYLHPLVISTAQQFFFIYIAGFTSRTSILRPIRFIIFLISTFIALATFEDFVERPGWVSRAIISAFPQISLTHFERMVVRKIAYTEDREKKDQESQSRITEIRKRYVFGQEVASSMRGLGTPWEIRNLHHFDSQDPTYVPSATPFVCTYLLKVLLCYLVHKVCITTQLSLDQQYMAPNYVPIFRRVSEVTLAELQVRYIATVTTVVSIFCFSQGGCPLASGASVTTNPKAVKDWRPIFGELTESYCLRQFWSTFWHQGLQNNLRGTATWIVKNIFRMKSYSLPSRYLKILLAFALSGLVHVPKLRRAHETFPYRKPFSESKNSVSKMKQQQRDTLQELMPSNHKNHLYHAWHQSLARDPQVPRNVAFSSRDWNYEQIYDLQERIGDTFIIVSPKQIRVFTGNAKASDDLCRRRRDFVKAVALFKPLEIFGRNVVTTEGDDWVRHRRITTPPFNERNSALVWDESKRQTTDMLKMWASNPKGVVNPQSDTMVLALHVLTAAGFGRSYTFGSGLESALENHSLTYRDSLSLILGNLFTVVFTATLNFPTWMLPSKFKQVQDAVVNFRQYMAEMFAEEREAMDAGAEEQDNLMSILVRASENQNREGKGTRHLTDSEIHGNLFSYNLAGHETTSNTLAYTTILLAANPEWQKWAAEEVDQVTAGVDLKDLDYETYYPQLKRVLAIMHETLRLFGAARAVPKTTLVDQTLKVNGTSYTIPKNTFIGVNLAGLHTSSASWGDNALQWLPSRWITADEKLAPMPAGAFLPWAAGPRVCPGKEFSQVEFVAVMACLLKDYTVEPAEGGQAAARALQKVDNGEPIRMRLGNVHAYLIHGTRNVQQVFRCSKELTLEEFALRVAQKVKRLPAKDAALVAKDISGSSRLPLTETREEDRIWRKFHKIYESHLIGANAVSALTELFIDTMIDELSAVGTHRPIEIGIDQFMKHHMFRASTIALAGRKVFDIDPDFADVFWDYDEDFMSLLYGIPKFLCRKGSNARDKCLETVKDYLDQGWQNLDWRACHEENPDWEPNFGSKLVREREVAMEKYGIGLDGRASFQMGLIWSINWNAIPMTS
;
A
#
# COMPACT_ATOMS: atom_id res chain seq x y z
N MET A 1 39.55 -5.34 21.54
CA MET A 1 39.29 -3.92 21.19
C MET A 1 39.32 -3.65 19.68
N ALA A 2 40.41 -3.99 18.96
CA ALA A 2 40.61 -3.66 17.54
C ALA A 2 39.42 -3.90 16.58
N CYS A 3 38.72 -5.05 16.67
CA CYS A 3 37.59 -5.34 15.77
C CYS A 3 36.40 -4.37 15.89
N ARG A 4 36.24 -3.64 17.00
CA ARG A 4 35.21 -2.58 17.11
C ARG A 4 35.54 -1.31 16.30
N LEU A 5 36.80 -1.06 15.95
CA LEU A 5 37.14 0.10 15.09
C LEU A 5 36.70 -0.11 13.63
N TYR A 6 36.87 -1.33 13.10
CA TYR A 6 36.56 -1.66 11.70
C TYR A 6 35.06 -1.60 11.36
N LEU A 7 34.18 -1.67 12.37
CA LEU A 7 32.73 -1.57 12.24
C LEU A 7 32.15 -0.23 12.72
N HIS A 8 33.00 0.73 13.10
CA HIS A 8 32.55 2.02 13.62
C HIS A 8 31.88 2.86 12.51
N PRO A 9 30.62 3.34 12.66
CA PRO A 9 29.88 3.93 11.54
C PRO A 9 30.54 5.15 10.88
N LEU A 10 31.26 5.99 11.64
CA LEU A 10 32.02 7.10 11.06
C LEU A 10 33.20 6.62 10.18
N VAL A 11 33.82 5.48 10.50
CA VAL A 11 34.91 4.89 9.70
C VAL A 11 34.33 4.32 8.41
N ILE A 12 33.21 3.58 8.49
CA ILE A 12 32.46 3.09 7.32
C ILE A 12 32.05 4.26 6.41
N SER A 13 31.45 5.31 6.98
CA SER A 13 31.04 6.52 6.23
C SER A 13 32.22 7.24 5.58
N THR A 14 33.37 7.31 6.25
CA THR A 14 34.58 7.96 5.72
C THR A 14 35.20 7.13 4.59
N ALA A 15 35.25 5.80 4.73
CA ALA A 15 35.68 4.91 3.67
C ALA A 15 34.75 5.01 2.44
N GLN A 16 33.42 4.99 2.65
CA GLN A 16 32.44 5.17 1.56
C GLN A 16 32.62 6.51 0.82
N GLN A 17 32.95 7.60 1.53
CA GLN A 17 33.31 8.90 0.94
C GLN A 17 34.58 8.80 0.09
N PHE A 18 35.69 8.28 0.61
CA PHE A 18 36.93 8.13 -0.17
C PHE A 18 36.76 7.24 -1.41
N PHE A 19 36.07 6.10 -1.29
CA PHE A 19 35.71 5.27 -2.43
C PHE A 19 34.75 5.97 -3.40
N PHE A 20 33.95 6.97 -2.97
CA PHE A 20 33.17 7.81 -3.89
C PHE A 20 34.09 8.69 -4.73
N ILE A 21 34.94 9.47 -4.06
CA ILE A 21 35.88 10.41 -4.68
C ILE A 21 36.75 9.68 -5.71
N TYR A 22 37.27 8.49 -5.36
CA TYR A 22 38.04 7.67 -6.27
C TYR A 22 37.25 7.24 -7.52
N ILE A 23 36.09 6.58 -7.38
CA ILE A 23 35.41 6.03 -8.56
C ILE A 23 34.81 7.14 -9.45
N ALA A 24 34.31 8.23 -8.87
CA ALA A 24 33.78 9.37 -9.63
C ALA A 24 34.89 10.16 -10.38
N GLY A 25 36.06 10.33 -9.76
CA GLY A 25 37.19 11.05 -10.36
C GLY A 25 38.04 10.22 -11.33
N PHE A 26 38.19 8.92 -11.10
CA PHE A 26 39.20 8.10 -11.76
C PHE A 26 38.65 6.97 -12.66
N THR A 27 37.32 6.80 -12.77
CA THR A 27 36.72 5.78 -13.66
C THR A 27 35.72 6.35 -14.67
N SER A 28 35.73 5.82 -15.90
CA SER A 28 34.75 6.12 -16.95
C SER A 28 33.33 5.70 -16.56
N ARG A 29 32.32 6.20 -17.27
CA ARG A 29 30.91 5.81 -17.06
C ARG A 29 30.63 4.32 -17.27
N THR A 30 31.45 3.64 -18.07
CA THR A 30 31.37 2.21 -18.40
C THR A 30 32.07 1.28 -17.42
N SER A 31 32.81 1.80 -16.42
CA SER A 31 33.61 0.97 -15.53
C SER A 31 32.78 0.02 -14.65
N ILE A 32 33.10 -1.27 -14.70
CA ILE A 32 32.49 -2.34 -13.88
C ILE A 32 32.63 -2.10 -12.36
N LEU A 33 33.58 -1.27 -11.93
CA LEU A 33 33.72 -0.86 -10.53
C LEU A 33 32.49 -0.05 -10.03
N ARG A 34 31.71 0.56 -10.92
CA ARG A 34 30.48 1.31 -10.56
C ARG A 34 29.36 0.39 -10.03
N PRO A 35 28.90 -0.66 -10.74
CA PRO A 35 27.92 -1.61 -10.21
C PRO A 35 28.49 -2.47 -9.06
N ILE A 36 29.76 -2.90 -9.10
CA ILE A 36 30.38 -3.61 -7.98
C ILE A 36 30.32 -2.76 -6.70
N ARG A 37 30.61 -1.45 -6.82
CA ARG A 37 30.50 -0.53 -5.70
C ARG A 37 29.05 -0.32 -5.23
N PHE A 38 28.03 -0.45 -6.07
CA PHE A 38 26.64 -0.43 -5.61
C PHE A 38 26.33 -1.62 -4.69
N ILE A 39 26.86 -2.80 -4.99
CA ILE A 39 26.73 -4.00 -4.14
C ILE A 39 27.47 -3.79 -2.81
N ILE A 40 28.73 -3.36 -2.85
CA ILE A 40 29.52 -3.02 -1.65
C ILE A 40 28.83 -1.93 -0.81
N PHE A 41 28.19 -0.97 -1.46
CA PHE A 41 27.43 0.11 -0.83
C PHE A 41 26.16 -0.39 -0.13
N LEU A 42 25.37 -1.27 -0.76
CA LEU A 42 24.21 -1.89 -0.11
C LEU A 42 24.65 -2.71 1.10
N ILE A 43 25.69 -3.54 0.95
CA ILE A 43 26.24 -4.37 2.03
C ILE A 43 26.77 -3.49 3.18
N SER A 44 27.59 -2.48 2.91
CA SER A 44 28.14 -1.61 3.96
C SER A 44 27.10 -0.68 4.60
N THR A 45 26.04 -0.30 3.88
CA THR A 45 24.92 0.45 4.47
C THR A 45 24.03 -0.44 5.33
N PHE A 46 23.79 -1.70 4.92
CA PHE A 46 23.09 -2.69 5.73
C PHE A 46 23.88 -3.05 7.00
N ILE A 47 25.19 -3.31 6.88
CA ILE A 47 26.09 -3.54 8.01
C ILE A 47 26.09 -2.33 8.96
N ALA A 48 26.22 -1.11 8.44
CA ALA A 48 26.19 0.09 9.28
C ALA A 48 24.85 0.25 10.01
N LEU A 49 23.71 0.01 9.35
CA LEU A 49 22.39 0.04 9.99
C LEU A 49 22.26 -1.04 11.08
N ALA A 50 22.79 -2.24 10.85
CA ALA A 50 22.79 -3.32 11.84
C ALA A 50 23.75 -3.06 13.02
N THR A 51 24.90 -2.40 12.81
CA THR A 51 25.81 -2.00 13.90
C THR A 51 25.47 -0.65 14.52
N PHE A 52 24.40 0.02 14.06
CA PHE A 52 23.90 1.26 14.65
C PHE A 52 23.01 1.02 15.88
N GLU A 53 22.43 -0.16 16.10
CA GLU A 53 21.55 -0.42 17.25
C GLU A 53 22.31 -0.32 18.59
N ASP A 54 23.49 -0.94 18.71
CA ASP A 54 24.49 -0.74 19.80
C ASP A 54 24.80 0.77 20.08
N PHE A 55 24.54 1.65 19.10
CA PHE A 55 24.81 3.10 19.15
C PHE A 55 23.55 3.96 19.38
N VAL A 56 22.36 3.36 19.40
CA VAL A 56 21.07 4.02 19.70
C VAL A 56 20.78 4.00 21.21
N GLU A 57 21.22 2.97 21.92
CA GLU A 57 21.00 2.78 23.36
C GLU A 57 21.70 3.85 24.22
N ARG A 58 22.87 4.34 23.78
CA ARG A 58 23.55 5.45 24.48
C ARG A 58 22.85 6.79 24.15
N PRO A 59 22.44 7.60 25.14
CA PRO A 59 21.45 8.68 24.97
C PRO A 59 21.97 9.97 24.29
N GLY A 60 22.95 9.87 23.41
CA GLY A 60 23.34 10.97 22.52
C GLY A 60 22.37 11.06 21.33
N TRP A 61 21.44 12.02 21.34
CA TRP A 61 20.56 12.31 20.19
C TRP A 61 21.33 12.64 18.90
N VAL A 62 22.63 12.91 19.00
CA VAL A 62 23.62 12.97 17.91
C VAL A 62 23.62 11.70 17.04
N SER A 63 23.57 10.49 17.64
CA SER A 63 23.51 9.25 16.85
C SER A 63 22.22 9.18 16.03
N ARG A 64 21.09 9.62 16.61
CA ARG A 64 19.79 9.70 15.93
C ARG A 64 19.79 10.74 14.78
N ALA A 65 20.49 11.86 14.94
CA ALA A 65 20.68 12.84 13.87
C ALA A 65 21.54 12.26 12.72
N ILE A 66 22.65 11.58 13.05
CA ILE A 66 23.52 10.90 12.07
C ILE A 66 22.76 9.78 11.33
N ILE A 67 21.93 9.00 12.04
CA ILE A 67 21.05 7.97 11.46
C ILE A 67 20.08 8.57 10.42
N SER A 68 19.63 9.83 10.58
CA SER A 68 18.81 10.49 9.55
C SER A 68 19.61 10.97 8.33
N ALA A 69 20.89 11.34 8.52
CA ALA A 69 21.74 11.88 7.45
C ALA A 69 22.43 10.79 6.61
N PHE A 70 22.80 9.66 7.21
CA PHE A 70 23.57 8.60 6.56
C PHE A 70 22.84 7.95 5.37
N PRO A 71 21.53 7.62 5.44
CA PRO A 71 20.76 7.18 4.27
C PRO A 71 20.64 8.26 3.18
N GLN A 72 20.60 9.55 3.55
CA GLN A 72 20.43 10.64 2.59
C GLN A 72 21.71 10.89 1.76
N ILE A 73 22.88 10.88 2.40
CA ILE A 73 24.19 10.90 1.71
C ILE A 73 24.30 9.67 0.80
N SER A 74 23.89 8.51 1.31
CA SER A 74 23.90 7.24 0.59
C SER A 74 23.05 7.26 -0.69
N LEU A 75 21.80 7.72 -0.60
CA LEU A 75 20.92 7.89 -1.77
C LEU A 75 21.47 8.91 -2.77
N THR A 76 22.07 10.00 -2.27
CA THR A 76 22.72 11.04 -3.11
C THR A 76 23.91 10.45 -3.90
N HIS A 77 24.70 9.57 -3.28
CA HIS A 77 25.78 8.86 -3.96
C HIS A 77 25.26 7.87 -5.03
N PHE A 78 24.21 7.10 -4.71
CA PHE A 78 23.57 6.19 -5.67
C PHE A 78 23.07 6.94 -6.91
N GLU A 79 22.33 8.03 -6.71
CA GLU A 79 21.81 8.85 -7.81
C GLU A 79 22.93 9.33 -8.73
N ARG A 80 24.04 9.83 -8.16
CA ARG A 80 25.15 10.41 -8.92
C ARG A 80 25.96 9.39 -9.70
N MET A 81 26.19 8.19 -9.15
CA MET A 81 27.02 7.17 -9.79
C MET A 81 26.26 6.20 -10.70
N VAL A 82 25.00 5.88 -10.36
CA VAL A 82 24.22 4.83 -11.05
C VAL A 82 23.20 5.45 -12.01
N VAL A 83 22.42 6.44 -11.55
CA VAL A 83 21.36 7.08 -12.36
C VAL A 83 21.96 8.12 -13.30
N ARG A 84 22.68 9.11 -12.75
CA ARG A 84 23.31 10.22 -13.51
C ARG A 84 24.68 9.88 -14.08
N LYS A 85 25.29 8.76 -13.65
CA LYS A 85 26.59 8.21 -14.11
C LYS A 85 27.71 9.25 -14.23
N ILE A 86 27.89 10.14 -13.26
CA ILE A 86 28.86 11.25 -13.38
C ILE A 86 30.32 10.72 -13.43
N ALA A 87 31.16 11.24 -14.35
CA ALA A 87 32.55 10.84 -14.57
C ALA A 87 33.45 12.01 -15.02
N TYR A 88 34.64 12.14 -14.44
CA TYR A 88 35.57 13.26 -14.74
C TYR A 88 35.89 13.43 -16.23
N THR A 89 36.15 12.32 -16.93
CA THR A 89 36.57 12.29 -18.34
C THR A 89 35.48 12.69 -19.33
N GLU A 90 34.23 12.82 -18.89
CA GLU A 90 33.06 12.92 -19.79
C GLU A 90 32.05 14.00 -19.35
N ASP A 91 32.22 14.61 -18.17
CA ASP A 91 31.32 15.64 -17.61
C ASP A 91 31.99 17.02 -17.39
N ARG A 92 33.30 17.19 -17.64
CA ARG A 92 34.05 18.41 -17.25
C ARG A 92 34.57 19.31 -18.38
N GLU A 93 34.07 19.19 -19.61
CA GLU A 93 34.53 20.04 -20.73
C GLU A 93 34.29 21.56 -20.53
N LYS A 94 33.24 21.94 -19.78
CA LYS A 94 32.86 23.37 -19.60
C LYS A 94 33.51 24.11 -18.43
N LYS A 95 34.24 23.46 -17.51
CA LYS A 95 34.86 24.14 -16.34
C LYS A 95 36.36 24.43 -16.46
N ASP A 96 37.06 23.79 -17.39
CA ASP A 96 38.53 23.94 -17.51
C ASP A 96 38.98 25.06 -18.47
N GLN A 97 38.10 25.59 -19.32
CA GLN A 97 38.43 26.71 -20.23
C GLN A 97 38.83 28.02 -19.50
N GLU A 98 38.47 28.19 -18.22
CA GLU A 98 38.84 29.36 -17.38
C GLU A 98 40.06 29.13 -16.46
N SER A 99 40.86 28.05 -16.63
CA SER A 99 41.91 27.73 -15.64
C SER A 99 43.27 27.26 -16.16
N GLN A 100 44.07 28.22 -16.62
CA GLN A 100 45.53 28.12 -16.63
C GLN A 100 46.08 27.94 -15.20
N SER A 101 46.22 26.70 -14.73
CA SER A 101 46.85 26.38 -13.44
C SER A 101 47.69 25.11 -13.54
N ARG A 102 48.97 25.19 -13.13
CA ARG A 102 49.94 24.07 -13.13
C ARG A 102 49.58 23.00 -12.08
N ILE A 103 48.52 22.24 -12.33
CA ILE A 103 48.00 21.19 -11.43
C ILE A 103 47.98 19.86 -12.20
N THR A 104 48.58 18.82 -11.61
CA THR A 104 48.62 17.47 -12.18
C THR A 104 47.23 16.86 -12.33
N GLU A 105 47.04 16.09 -13.40
CA GLU A 105 45.78 15.44 -13.78
C GLU A 105 45.16 14.60 -12.64
N ILE A 106 45.99 13.90 -11.85
CA ILE A 106 45.55 13.15 -10.65
C ILE A 106 44.85 14.07 -9.64
N ARG A 107 45.37 15.29 -9.41
CA ARG A 107 44.77 16.26 -8.49
C ARG A 107 43.49 16.87 -9.06
N LYS A 108 43.39 17.09 -10.37
CA LYS A 108 42.12 17.50 -11.03
C LYS A 108 41.02 16.45 -10.84
N ARG A 109 41.35 15.17 -11.07
CA ARG A 109 40.43 14.02 -10.89
C ARG A 109 39.95 13.88 -9.46
N TYR A 110 40.86 13.98 -8.49
CA TYR A 110 40.51 13.97 -7.07
C TYR A 110 39.58 15.12 -6.69
N VAL A 111 39.90 16.36 -7.11
CA VAL A 111 39.06 17.55 -6.86
C VAL A 111 37.66 17.37 -7.44
N PHE A 112 37.52 16.88 -8.67
CA PHE A 112 36.20 16.57 -9.24
C PHE A 112 35.46 15.49 -8.46
N GLY A 113 36.13 14.40 -8.08
CA GLY A 113 35.54 13.35 -7.25
C GLY A 113 34.99 13.90 -5.92
N GLN A 114 35.71 14.85 -5.31
CA GLN A 114 35.31 15.53 -4.08
C GLN A 114 34.19 16.55 -4.30
N GLU A 115 34.22 17.33 -5.39
CA GLU A 115 33.12 18.20 -5.83
C GLU A 115 31.82 17.41 -6.01
N VAL A 116 31.88 16.24 -6.66
CA VAL A 116 30.71 15.36 -6.91
C VAL A 116 30.28 14.56 -5.67
N ALA A 117 31.19 14.21 -4.75
CA ALA A 117 30.82 13.61 -3.47
C ALA A 117 30.07 14.61 -2.57
N SER A 118 30.50 15.87 -2.58
CA SER A 118 30.19 16.82 -1.50
C SER A 118 29.17 17.90 -1.88
N SER A 119 29.16 18.38 -3.13
CA SER A 119 28.27 19.47 -3.54
C SER A 119 26.87 18.94 -3.85
N MET A 120 25.98 18.95 -2.88
CA MET A 120 24.59 18.47 -3.02
C MET A 120 23.76 19.21 -4.12
N ARG A 121 24.28 20.30 -4.70
CA ARG A 121 23.53 21.21 -5.61
C ARG A 121 23.85 21.08 -7.10
N GLY A 122 25.00 20.50 -7.46
CA GLY A 122 25.40 20.37 -8.87
C GLY A 122 25.73 21.71 -9.57
N LEU A 123 26.33 22.66 -8.87
CA LEU A 123 26.69 23.98 -9.41
C LEU A 123 27.62 23.88 -10.64
N GLY A 124 27.21 24.51 -11.74
CA GLY A 124 27.87 24.47 -13.05
C GLY A 124 27.58 23.23 -13.89
N THR A 125 26.46 22.52 -13.66
CA THR A 125 26.06 21.33 -14.43
C THR A 125 24.65 21.47 -15.03
N PRO A 126 24.26 20.65 -16.04
CA PRO A 126 22.91 20.67 -16.61
C PRO A 126 21.77 20.38 -15.62
N TRP A 127 22.11 19.86 -14.44
CA TRP A 127 21.19 19.51 -13.36
C TRP A 127 21.42 20.35 -12.09
N GLU A 128 21.99 21.55 -12.23
CA GLU A 128 22.09 22.53 -11.15
C GLU A 128 20.71 22.82 -10.53
N ILE A 129 20.62 22.67 -9.21
CA ILE A 129 19.39 22.96 -8.47
C ILE A 129 19.18 24.47 -8.44
N ARG A 130 18.00 24.93 -8.86
CA ARG A 130 17.62 26.36 -8.89
C ARG A 130 17.35 26.90 -7.49
N ASN A 131 17.22 28.23 -7.38
CA ASN A 131 16.90 28.94 -6.13
C ASN A 131 17.93 28.68 -5.01
N LEU A 132 19.21 28.91 -5.32
CA LEU A 132 20.32 28.84 -4.37
C LEU A 132 20.65 30.24 -3.86
N HIS A 133 20.75 30.39 -2.53
CA HIS A 133 21.18 31.64 -1.91
C HIS A 133 22.57 32.05 -2.42
N HIS A 134 22.81 33.36 -2.44
CA HIS A 134 24.05 33.96 -2.93
C HIS A 134 25.01 34.26 -1.76
N PHE A 135 26.27 34.62 -2.04
CA PHE A 135 27.08 35.30 -1.02
C PHE A 135 26.61 36.75 -0.94
N ASP A 136 26.59 37.33 0.26
CA ASP A 136 26.07 38.68 0.48
C ASP A 136 27.01 39.50 1.38
N SER A 137 27.35 40.69 0.89
CA SER A 137 27.76 41.84 1.70
C SER A 137 27.22 43.13 1.07
N GLN A 138 25.94 43.10 0.68
CA GLN A 138 25.14 44.08 -0.09
C GLN A 138 25.22 44.00 -1.63
N ASP A 139 25.68 42.89 -2.22
CA ASP A 139 25.52 42.57 -3.65
C ASP A 139 25.41 41.04 -3.85
N PRO A 140 24.33 40.50 -4.48
CA PRO A 140 24.18 39.06 -4.73
C PRO A 140 25.14 38.49 -5.79
N THR A 141 25.91 39.31 -6.51
CA THR A 141 26.98 38.84 -7.43
C THR A 141 28.32 38.60 -6.73
N TYR A 142 28.46 39.03 -5.47
CA TYR A 142 29.69 38.91 -4.68
C TYR A 142 30.15 37.45 -4.53
N VAL A 143 31.47 37.24 -4.46
CA VAL A 143 32.10 35.97 -4.08
C VAL A 143 33.35 36.29 -3.23
N PRO A 144 33.46 35.77 -1.99
CA PRO A 144 34.64 35.99 -1.16
C PRO A 144 35.88 35.26 -1.70
N SER A 145 37.08 35.75 -1.41
CA SER A 145 38.31 35.05 -1.74
C SER A 145 38.57 33.85 -0.81
N ALA A 146 39.41 32.91 -1.25
CA ALA A 146 39.57 31.60 -0.60
C ALA A 146 39.99 31.67 0.88
N THR A 147 40.89 32.58 1.26
CA THR A 147 41.35 32.68 2.66
C THR A 147 40.25 33.23 3.59
N PRO A 148 39.58 34.37 3.32
CA PRO A 148 38.38 34.79 4.06
C PRO A 148 37.28 33.72 4.09
N PHE A 149 37.01 33.03 2.97
CA PHE A 149 36.03 31.94 2.94
C PHE A 149 36.41 30.81 3.90
N VAL A 150 37.62 30.25 3.78
CA VAL A 150 38.09 29.14 4.63
C VAL A 150 38.17 29.56 6.09
N CYS A 151 38.70 30.74 6.43
CA CYS A 151 38.73 31.22 7.81
C CYS A 151 37.33 31.42 8.40
N THR A 152 36.40 32.02 7.64
CA THR A 152 35.00 32.21 8.10
C THR A 152 34.28 30.88 8.25
N TYR A 153 34.49 29.93 7.34
CA TYR A 153 33.82 28.63 7.36
C TYR A 153 34.43 27.70 8.42
N LEU A 154 35.75 27.71 8.64
CA LEU A 154 36.39 27.03 9.77
C LEU A 154 36.00 27.64 11.11
N LEU A 155 35.86 28.96 11.21
CA LEU A 155 35.32 29.61 12.41
C LEU A 155 33.85 29.21 12.64
N LYS A 156 33.03 29.10 11.59
CA LYS A 156 31.66 28.55 11.70
C LYS A 156 31.66 27.08 12.11
N VAL A 157 32.56 26.25 11.60
CA VAL A 157 32.72 24.85 12.04
C VAL A 157 33.12 24.79 13.51
N LEU A 158 34.09 25.59 13.94
CA LEU A 158 34.56 25.65 15.31
C LEU A 158 33.47 26.17 16.26
N LEU A 159 32.75 27.24 15.90
CA LEU A 159 31.62 27.75 16.67
C LEU A 159 30.46 26.76 16.69
N CYS A 160 30.13 26.09 15.58
CA CYS A 160 29.12 25.04 15.56
C CYS A 160 29.54 23.85 16.42
N TYR A 161 30.81 23.44 16.39
CA TYR A 161 31.35 22.39 17.25
C TYR A 161 31.36 22.80 18.73
N LEU A 162 31.72 24.04 19.06
CA LEU A 162 31.72 24.55 20.43
C LEU A 162 30.30 24.71 20.97
N VAL A 163 29.38 25.31 20.21
CA VAL A 163 27.96 25.41 20.57
C VAL A 163 27.32 24.02 20.66
N HIS A 164 27.67 23.09 19.76
CA HIS A 164 27.20 21.70 19.83
C HIS A 164 27.78 20.95 21.03
N LYS A 165 29.07 21.12 21.34
CA LYS A 165 29.73 20.54 22.51
C LYS A 165 29.14 21.11 23.79
N VAL A 166 28.90 22.41 23.86
CA VAL A 166 28.12 23.06 24.92
C VAL A 166 26.74 22.41 25.00
N CYS A 167 25.97 22.31 23.92
CA CYS A 167 24.66 21.63 23.93
C CYS A 167 24.69 20.15 24.37
N ILE A 168 25.85 19.47 24.33
CA ILE A 168 26.05 18.13 24.88
C ILE A 168 26.43 18.21 26.37
N THR A 169 27.36 19.09 26.77
CA THR A 169 27.83 19.21 28.16
C THR A 169 26.90 20.03 29.07
N THR A 170 26.00 20.83 28.49
CA THR A 170 24.86 21.49 29.13
C THR A 170 23.55 20.78 28.82
N GLN A 171 23.60 19.52 28.36
CA GLN A 171 22.67 18.55 28.94
C GLN A 171 23.02 18.49 30.42
N LEU A 172 22.23 19.21 31.24
CA LEU A 172 22.17 18.95 32.68
C LEU A 172 21.88 17.45 32.91
N SER A 173 21.86 17.03 34.17
CA SER A 173 20.94 15.97 34.60
C SER A 173 19.49 16.42 34.35
N LEU A 174 19.10 16.43 33.07
CA LEU A 174 17.74 16.62 32.57
C LEU A 174 16.96 15.46 33.15
N ASP A 175 16.26 15.75 34.24
CA ASP A 175 15.63 14.78 35.11
C ASP A 175 14.71 13.87 34.29
N GLN A 176 15.16 12.63 34.06
CA GLN A 176 14.70 11.85 32.91
C GLN A 176 13.24 11.44 33.04
N GLN A 177 12.66 11.53 34.24
CA GLN A 177 11.23 11.38 34.46
C GLN A 177 10.42 12.22 33.47
N TYR A 178 10.75 13.51 33.28
CA TYR A 178 9.99 14.40 32.38
C TYR A 178 9.98 13.94 30.91
N MET A 179 10.94 13.09 30.50
CA MET A 179 11.06 12.54 29.15
C MET A 179 10.73 11.04 29.03
N ALA A 180 10.43 10.39 30.15
CA ALA A 180 10.15 8.96 30.24
C ALA A 180 9.00 8.54 29.29
N PRO A 181 8.82 7.23 29.04
CA PRO A 181 7.63 6.72 28.33
C PRO A 181 6.30 7.16 28.95
N ASN A 182 6.39 7.64 30.19
CA ASN A 182 5.38 7.77 31.21
C ASN A 182 4.59 9.07 31.05
N TYR A 183 5.28 10.22 31.16
CA TYR A 183 5.10 11.36 30.26
C TYR A 183 3.65 11.75 29.92
N VAL A 184 2.77 12.08 30.88
CA VAL A 184 1.41 12.56 30.59
C VAL A 184 1.51 13.79 29.68
N PRO A 185 0.81 13.82 28.52
CA PRO A 185 0.96 14.91 27.56
C PRO A 185 0.68 16.28 28.20
N ILE A 186 1.66 17.19 28.15
CA ILE A 186 1.63 18.50 28.84
C ILE A 186 0.31 19.27 28.67
N PHE A 187 -0.31 19.19 27.47
CA PHE A 187 -1.59 19.81 27.13
C PHE A 187 -2.82 19.21 27.84
N ARG A 188 -2.66 18.14 28.63
CA ARG A 188 -3.70 17.55 29.49
C ARG A 188 -3.57 17.94 30.96
N ARG A 189 -2.41 18.45 31.36
CA ARG A 189 -2.02 18.75 32.76
C ARG A 189 -1.52 20.18 32.91
N VAL A 190 -2.09 21.12 32.15
CA VAL A 190 -1.58 22.50 31.98
C VAL A 190 -1.49 23.27 33.31
N SER A 191 -2.36 22.96 34.27
CA SER A 191 -2.37 23.50 35.64
C SER A 191 -1.29 22.93 36.57
N GLU A 192 -0.65 21.83 36.20
CA GLU A 192 0.28 21.06 37.04
C GLU A 192 1.74 21.11 36.51
N VAL A 193 1.96 21.81 35.40
CA VAL A 193 3.27 21.89 34.74
C VAL A 193 4.20 22.76 35.58
N THR A 194 5.28 22.17 36.07
CA THR A 194 6.26 22.92 36.87
C THR A 194 7.17 23.77 35.97
N LEU A 195 7.74 24.85 36.54
CA LEU A 195 8.74 25.65 35.83
C LEU A 195 9.98 24.81 35.47
N ALA A 196 10.33 23.82 36.30
CA ALA A 196 11.41 22.87 36.04
C ALA A 196 11.08 21.95 34.85
N GLU A 197 9.86 21.41 34.75
CA GLU A 197 9.40 20.63 33.60
C GLU A 197 9.49 21.46 32.31
N LEU A 198 9.02 22.71 32.34
CA LEU A 198 9.11 23.64 31.21
C LEU A 198 10.56 23.91 30.81
N GLN A 199 11.45 24.15 31.77
CA GLN A 199 12.88 24.33 31.51
C GLN A 199 13.49 23.08 30.88
N VAL A 200 13.24 21.88 31.42
CA VAL A 200 13.75 20.60 30.89
C VAL A 200 13.24 20.36 29.46
N ARG A 201 11.93 20.52 29.21
CA ARG A 201 11.33 20.37 27.87
C ARG A 201 11.81 21.42 26.87
N TYR A 202 11.95 22.67 27.30
CA TYR A 202 12.43 23.77 26.47
C TYR A 202 13.91 23.58 26.12
N ILE A 203 14.78 23.29 27.09
CA ILE A 203 16.21 23.02 26.87
C ILE A 203 16.38 21.85 25.91
N ALA A 204 15.67 20.72 26.11
CA ALA A 204 15.73 19.57 25.20
C ALA A 204 15.19 19.84 23.78
N THR A 205 14.42 20.92 23.60
CA THR A 205 13.89 21.40 22.31
C THR A 205 14.79 22.46 21.66
N VAL A 206 15.52 23.26 22.45
CA VAL A 206 16.51 24.23 21.95
C VAL A 206 17.83 23.53 21.62
N THR A 207 18.37 22.73 22.54
CA THR A 207 19.20 21.55 22.18
C THR A 207 18.38 20.65 21.23
N THR A 208 19.00 19.75 20.47
CA THR A 208 18.38 19.12 19.29
C THR A 208 18.23 20.10 18.13
N VAL A 209 17.52 21.22 18.26
CA VAL A 209 17.26 22.17 17.15
C VAL A 209 18.49 23.00 16.79
N VAL A 210 19.10 23.66 17.78
CA VAL A 210 20.42 24.32 17.67
C VAL A 210 21.47 23.33 17.15
N SER A 211 21.30 22.04 17.44
CA SER A 211 22.27 21.01 17.09
C SER A 211 22.07 20.42 15.68
N ILE A 212 20.84 20.33 15.19
CA ILE A 212 20.52 20.08 13.77
C ILE A 212 21.02 21.27 12.93
N PHE A 213 20.86 22.50 13.45
CA PHE A 213 21.48 23.69 12.88
C PHE A 213 23.01 23.55 12.87
N CYS A 214 23.69 23.28 13.99
CA CYS A 214 25.14 23.11 14.04
C CYS A 214 25.67 21.94 13.17
N PHE A 215 24.93 20.84 13.03
CA PHE A 215 25.30 19.75 12.12
C PHE A 215 25.20 20.20 10.66
N SER A 216 24.10 20.87 10.28
CA SER A 216 23.88 21.33 8.90
C SER A 216 24.82 22.49 8.51
N GLN A 217 25.06 23.41 9.45
CA GLN A 217 25.98 24.56 9.34
C GLN A 217 27.45 24.19 9.61
N GLY A 218 27.75 22.97 10.05
CA GLY A 218 29.10 22.47 10.28
C GLY A 218 29.57 21.47 9.21
N GLY A 219 28.74 20.48 8.87
CA GLY A 219 29.11 19.39 7.96
C GLY A 219 29.36 19.86 6.52
N CYS A 220 28.52 20.75 6.00
CA CYS A 220 28.73 21.32 4.66
C CYS A 220 29.94 22.28 4.64
N PRO A 221 30.16 23.16 5.64
CA PRO A 221 31.40 23.93 5.76
C PRO A 221 32.70 23.14 5.96
N LEU A 222 32.67 21.97 6.62
CA LEU A 222 33.81 21.04 6.63
C LEU A 222 34.15 20.57 5.20
N ALA A 223 33.14 20.14 4.44
CA ALA A 223 33.32 19.65 3.08
C ALA A 223 33.74 20.76 2.10
N SER A 224 33.19 21.97 2.23
CA SER A 224 33.59 23.12 1.43
C SER A 224 34.99 23.61 1.79
N GLY A 225 35.37 23.59 3.07
CA GLY A 225 36.73 23.90 3.52
C GLY A 225 37.77 23.01 2.84
N ALA A 226 37.58 21.68 2.92
CA ALA A 226 38.46 20.71 2.27
C ALA A 226 38.47 20.79 0.72
N SER A 227 37.42 21.34 0.10
CA SER A 227 37.34 21.55 -1.34
C SER A 227 38.01 22.86 -1.78
N VAL A 228 37.91 23.94 -0.99
CA VAL A 228 38.54 25.23 -1.29
C VAL A 228 40.03 25.23 -0.97
N THR A 229 40.50 24.49 0.04
CA THR A 229 41.95 24.32 0.28
C THR A 229 42.64 23.52 -0.83
N THR A 230 41.92 22.59 -1.48
CA THR A 230 42.45 21.82 -2.61
C THR A 230 42.25 22.52 -3.96
N ASN A 231 41.19 23.32 -4.12
CA ASN A 231 40.87 24.14 -5.29
C ASN A 231 40.35 25.54 -4.87
N PRO A 232 41.22 26.57 -4.76
CA PRO A 232 40.81 27.93 -4.36
C PRO A 232 39.75 28.60 -5.27
N LYS A 233 39.58 28.16 -6.52
CA LYS A 233 38.51 28.65 -7.40
C LYS A 233 37.14 28.07 -7.08
N ALA A 234 37.05 26.99 -6.29
CA ALA A 234 35.79 26.34 -5.92
C ALA A 234 34.88 27.19 -5.03
N VAL A 235 35.32 28.35 -4.51
CA VAL A 235 34.47 29.20 -3.65
C VAL A 235 33.16 29.58 -4.35
N LYS A 236 33.17 29.86 -5.67
CA LYS A 236 31.94 30.16 -6.43
C LYS A 236 30.90 29.02 -6.43
N ASP A 237 31.36 27.78 -6.20
CA ASP A 237 30.55 26.55 -6.13
C ASP A 237 30.07 26.21 -4.70
N TRP A 238 30.49 26.97 -3.68
CA TRP A 238 30.19 26.72 -2.26
C TRP A 238 29.35 27.82 -1.60
N ARG A 239 28.30 28.26 -2.32
CA ARG A 239 27.32 29.25 -1.84
C ARG A 239 26.68 28.88 -0.48
N PRO A 240 26.11 29.85 0.27
CA PRO A 240 25.42 29.57 1.55
C PRO A 240 24.30 28.52 1.41
N ILE A 241 24.02 27.82 2.51
CA ILE A 241 23.00 26.76 2.57
C ILE A 241 21.63 27.34 2.91
N PHE A 242 21.61 28.30 3.81
CA PHE A 242 20.44 28.93 4.40
C PHE A 242 20.44 30.41 4.05
N GLY A 243 19.24 30.98 3.93
CA GLY A 243 19.03 32.40 3.66
C GLY A 243 18.46 33.14 4.87
N GLU A 244 17.65 34.15 4.60
CA GLU A 244 17.02 34.97 5.64
C GLU A 244 15.61 34.48 5.98
N LEU A 245 15.23 34.62 7.26
CA LEU A 245 13.87 34.31 7.73
C LEU A 245 12.78 35.05 6.93
N THR A 246 13.09 36.25 6.43
CA THR A 246 12.23 37.09 5.58
C THR A 246 11.87 36.43 4.24
N GLU A 247 12.71 35.55 3.70
CA GLU A 247 12.43 34.82 2.44
C GLU A 247 11.34 33.74 2.62
N SER A 248 10.95 33.45 3.86
CA SER A 248 9.98 32.40 4.23
C SER A 248 8.51 32.84 4.26
N TYR A 249 8.20 34.05 3.79
CA TYR A 249 6.88 34.71 3.93
C TYR A 249 5.68 33.98 3.27
N CYS A 250 5.90 32.94 2.45
CA CYS A 250 4.81 32.07 1.99
C CYS A 250 5.24 30.60 1.84
N LEU A 251 4.32 29.66 2.11
CA LEU A 251 4.56 28.22 1.99
C LEU A 251 5.12 27.80 0.61
N ARG A 252 4.73 28.51 -0.46
CA ARG A 252 5.18 28.18 -1.82
C ARG A 252 6.67 28.48 -2.01
N GLN A 253 7.14 29.62 -1.52
CA GLN A 253 8.55 30.01 -1.63
C GLN A 253 9.42 29.21 -0.63
N PHE A 254 8.89 28.98 0.57
CA PHE A 254 9.47 28.11 1.62
C PHE A 254 9.87 26.74 1.07
N TRP A 255 8.92 25.95 0.53
CA TRP A 255 9.21 24.63 -0.03
C TRP A 255 9.91 24.65 -1.41
N SER A 256 10.23 25.83 -1.96
CA SER A 256 10.90 25.97 -3.27
C SER A 256 12.41 26.25 -3.20
N THR A 257 12.97 26.45 -2.00
CA THR A 257 14.41 26.63 -1.78
C THR A 257 15.08 25.30 -1.48
N PHE A 258 16.29 25.10 -2.02
CA PHE A 258 17.01 23.82 -2.03
C PHE A 258 17.04 23.09 -0.68
N TRP A 259 17.36 23.80 0.40
CA TRP A 259 17.63 23.15 1.69
C TRP A 259 16.35 22.61 2.36
N HIS A 260 15.20 23.27 2.20
CA HIS A 260 13.93 22.78 2.72
C HIS A 260 13.52 21.45 2.09
N GLN A 261 13.83 21.26 0.79
CA GLN A 261 13.57 20.01 0.09
C GLN A 261 14.50 18.89 0.57
N GLY A 262 15.80 19.17 0.72
CA GLY A 262 16.79 18.22 1.22
C GLY A 262 16.60 17.83 2.70
N LEU A 263 16.12 18.74 3.54
CA LEU A 263 15.94 18.52 4.98
C LEU A 263 14.48 18.22 5.39
N GLN A 264 13.51 18.17 4.46
CA GLN A 264 12.10 17.94 4.78
C GLN A 264 11.86 16.70 5.65
N ASN A 265 12.54 15.59 5.34
CA ASN A 265 12.41 14.34 6.10
C ASN A 265 13.02 14.46 7.49
N ASN A 266 14.13 15.18 7.64
CA ASN A 266 14.80 15.40 8.93
C ASN A 266 13.97 16.34 9.82
N LEU A 267 13.47 17.45 9.27
CA LEU A 267 12.57 18.38 9.96
C LEU A 267 11.27 17.69 10.39
N ARG A 268 10.67 16.87 9.52
CA ARG A 268 9.47 16.07 9.84
C ARG A 268 9.77 14.96 10.85
N GLY A 269 10.96 14.37 10.80
CA GLY A 269 11.47 13.40 11.77
C GLY A 269 11.61 14.03 13.15
N THR A 270 12.31 15.16 13.26
CA THR A 270 12.48 15.90 14.51
C THR A 270 11.15 16.44 15.03
N ALA A 271 10.26 17.00 14.19
CA ALA A 271 8.94 17.39 14.64
C ALA A 271 8.09 16.19 15.10
N THR A 272 8.25 15.02 14.48
CA THR A 272 7.65 13.77 14.96
C THR A 272 8.24 13.32 16.29
N TRP A 273 9.55 13.50 16.50
CA TRP A 273 10.24 13.22 17.76
C TRP A 273 9.82 14.19 18.87
N ILE A 274 9.74 15.50 18.61
CA ILE A 274 9.25 16.49 19.58
C ILE A 274 7.80 16.14 19.97
N VAL A 275 6.92 15.88 19.00
CA VAL A 275 5.52 15.54 19.34
C VAL A 275 5.37 14.18 20.05
N LYS A 276 6.18 13.17 19.70
CA LYS A 276 6.13 11.84 20.35
C LYS A 276 6.80 11.84 21.73
N ASN A 277 7.87 12.61 21.94
CA ASN A 277 8.76 12.45 23.10
C ASN A 277 8.83 13.70 23.99
N ILE A 278 8.84 14.93 23.43
CA ILE A 278 8.78 16.18 24.22
C ILE A 278 7.33 16.46 24.67
N PHE A 279 6.36 16.39 23.75
CA PHE A 279 4.93 16.65 24.01
C PHE A 279 4.10 15.37 24.24
N ARG A 280 4.72 14.18 24.13
CA ARG A 280 4.15 12.85 24.44
C ARG A 280 2.81 12.50 23.76
N MET A 281 2.42 13.20 22.70
CA MET A 281 1.09 13.06 22.10
C MET A 281 0.96 11.76 21.30
N LYS A 282 -0.12 10.99 21.53
CA LYS A 282 -0.45 9.76 20.77
C LYS A 282 -0.31 10.03 19.26
N SER A 283 0.65 9.37 18.62
CA SER A 283 1.27 9.84 17.36
C SER A 283 0.35 9.91 16.13
N TYR A 284 -0.80 9.23 16.21
CA TYR A 284 -1.85 9.14 15.20
C TYR A 284 -3.06 10.05 15.51
N SER A 285 -3.12 10.68 16.69
CA SER A 285 -4.21 11.61 17.06
C SER A 285 -4.21 12.88 16.20
N LEU A 286 -5.39 13.48 15.99
CA LEU A 286 -5.53 14.65 15.11
C LEU A 286 -4.67 15.85 15.59
N PRO A 287 -4.65 16.22 16.88
CA PRO A 287 -3.77 17.30 17.37
C PRO A 287 -2.27 16.97 17.20
N SER A 288 -1.87 15.71 17.38
CA SER A 288 -0.49 15.27 17.13
C SER A 288 -0.10 15.46 15.65
N ARG A 289 -0.99 15.14 14.70
CA ARG A 289 -0.72 15.35 13.27
C ARG A 289 -0.56 16.83 12.92
N TYR A 290 -1.43 17.70 13.43
CA TYR A 290 -1.30 19.15 13.20
C TYR A 290 -0.09 19.75 13.90
N LEU A 291 0.20 19.39 15.15
CA LEU A 291 1.37 19.90 15.86
C LEU A 291 2.69 19.43 15.22
N LYS A 292 2.76 18.22 14.66
CA LYS A 292 3.92 17.76 13.86
C LYS A 292 4.15 18.62 12.63
N ILE A 293 3.10 19.11 11.98
CA ILE A 293 3.20 20.00 10.83
C ILE A 293 3.65 21.39 11.30
N LEU A 294 2.99 21.97 12.30
CA LEU A 294 3.32 23.28 12.86
C LEU A 294 4.76 23.35 13.38
N LEU A 295 5.23 22.31 14.07
CA LEU A 295 6.62 22.22 14.52
C LEU A 295 7.59 22.02 13.35
N ALA A 296 7.28 21.21 12.34
CA ALA A 296 8.16 21.09 11.18
C ALA A 296 8.37 22.45 10.48
N PHE A 297 7.33 23.29 10.42
CA PHE A 297 7.44 24.69 9.98
C PHE A 297 8.26 25.55 10.97
N ALA A 298 7.92 25.53 12.27
CA ALA A 298 8.58 26.38 13.28
C ALA A 298 10.07 26.05 13.46
N LEU A 299 10.44 24.76 13.50
CA LEU A 299 11.83 24.31 13.54
C LEU A 299 12.62 24.78 12.32
N SER A 300 12.01 24.71 11.15
CA SER A 300 12.63 25.17 9.91
C SER A 300 12.76 26.70 9.90
N GLY A 301 11.80 27.42 10.49
CA GLY A 301 11.91 28.85 10.79
C GLY A 301 13.13 29.17 11.66
N LEU A 302 13.31 28.47 12.78
CA LEU A 302 14.45 28.63 13.71
C LEU A 302 15.83 28.31 13.09
N VAL A 303 15.87 27.64 11.93
CA VAL A 303 17.09 27.31 11.20
C VAL A 303 17.51 28.42 10.20
N HIS A 304 16.60 29.32 9.82
CA HIS A 304 16.97 30.58 9.17
C HIS A 304 17.53 31.56 10.19
N VAL A 305 18.60 32.28 9.83
CA VAL A 305 19.13 33.35 10.70
C VAL A 305 18.23 34.59 10.55
N PRO A 306 17.67 35.16 11.63
CA PRO A 306 16.83 36.36 11.53
C PRO A 306 17.68 37.63 11.33
N LYS A 307 17.57 38.28 10.17
CA LYS A 307 17.65 39.75 10.11
C LYS A 307 16.25 40.29 10.47
N LEU A 308 16.11 41.05 11.55
CA LEU A 308 14.82 41.48 12.11
C LEU A 308 14.19 42.68 11.36
N ARG A 309 12.98 42.51 10.80
CA ARG A 309 12.02 43.58 10.40
C ARG A 309 10.55 43.13 10.70
N ARG A 310 9.56 44.03 10.58
CA ARG A 310 8.29 44.09 11.39
C ARG A 310 7.04 43.34 10.80
N ALA A 311 5.90 43.32 11.53
CA ALA A 311 4.82 42.26 11.58
C ALA A 311 3.42 42.53 10.93
N HIS A 312 2.40 41.61 11.06
CA HIS A 312 0.91 41.77 11.33
C HIS A 312 -0.07 40.54 10.95
N GLU A 313 -0.88 39.94 11.90
CA GLU A 313 -2.29 39.30 11.88
C GLU A 313 -2.73 37.97 11.10
N THR A 314 -3.89 37.18 11.19
CA THR A 314 -5.18 36.93 12.00
C THR A 314 -5.87 35.48 11.83
N PHE A 315 -7.18 35.13 12.16
CA PHE A 315 -7.75 33.73 12.47
C PHE A 315 -9.09 33.02 11.87
N PRO A 316 -10.25 32.63 12.55
CA PRO A 316 -10.84 31.20 12.55
C PRO A 316 -12.42 30.81 12.54
N TYR A 317 -12.77 29.47 12.46
CA TYR A 317 -14.03 28.65 12.84
C TYR A 317 -15.29 28.42 11.87
N ARG A 318 -16.37 27.55 12.03
CA ARG A 318 -17.02 26.65 13.08
C ARG A 318 -17.67 25.24 12.67
N LYS A 319 -18.99 24.83 12.89
CA LYS A 319 -19.57 23.39 12.87
C LYS A 319 -21.14 23.09 12.67
N PRO A 320 -21.67 21.81 12.51
CA PRO A 320 -23.08 21.38 12.07
C PRO A 320 -23.94 20.31 12.91
N PHE A 321 -25.04 19.67 12.36
CA PHE A 321 -26.09 18.76 13.02
C PHE A 321 -26.60 17.46 12.22
N SER A 322 -27.75 16.76 12.56
CA SER A 322 -28.02 15.28 12.31
C SER A 322 -29.47 14.67 12.04
N GLU A 323 -29.52 13.44 11.44
CA GLU A 323 -30.37 12.19 11.67
C GLU A 323 -31.77 11.79 11.05
N SER A 324 -31.90 10.50 10.59
CA SER A 324 -33.05 9.51 10.71
C SER A 324 -33.28 8.53 9.51
N LYS A 325 -33.62 7.22 9.78
CA LYS A 325 -34.25 6.18 8.87
C LYS A 325 -34.22 4.77 9.54
N ASN A 326 -35.21 3.87 9.34
CA ASN A 326 -35.06 2.47 9.82
C ASN A 326 -35.85 1.31 9.14
N SER A 327 -37.05 1.49 8.56
CA SER A 327 -37.80 0.38 7.93
C SER A 327 -37.20 -0.13 6.61
N VAL A 328 -36.70 0.83 5.81
CA VAL A 328 -36.09 0.68 4.49
C VAL A 328 -34.79 -0.17 4.51
N SER A 329 -34.22 -0.41 5.68
CA SER A 329 -32.93 -1.11 5.87
C SER A 329 -32.96 -2.60 5.50
N LYS A 330 -34.06 -3.32 5.80
CA LYS A 330 -34.16 -4.78 5.61
C LYS A 330 -34.25 -5.20 4.16
N MET A 331 -35.12 -4.58 3.38
CA MET A 331 -35.29 -4.93 1.95
C MET A 331 -34.01 -4.66 1.14
N LYS A 332 -33.30 -3.58 1.49
CA LYS A 332 -31.99 -3.25 0.91
C LYS A 332 -30.87 -4.18 1.35
N GLN A 333 -30.98 -4.87 2.49
CA GLN A 333 -29.99 -5.86 2.88
C GLN A 333 -29.99 -7.04 1.91
N GLN A 334 -31.16 -7.67 1.71
CA GLN A 334 -31.35 -8.79 0.81
C GLN A 334 -30.90 -8.47 -0.64
N GLN A 335 -31.15 -7.24 -1.11
CA GLN A 335 -30.67 -6.77 -2.41
C GLN A 335 -29.16 -6.49 -2.48
N ARG A 336 -28.51 -6.05 -1.38
CA ARG A 336 -27.06 -5.82 -1.32
C ARG A 336 -26.27 -7.13 -1.38
N ASP A 337 -26.75 -8.17 -0.70
CA ASP A 337 -26.04 -9.44 -0.63
C ASP A 337 -26.03 -10.13 -2.01
N THR A 338 -27.17 -10.11 -2.73
CA THR A 338 -27.26 -10.59 -4.14
C THR A 338 -26.24 -9.94 -5.08
N LEU A 339 -25.93 -8.64 -4.90
CA LEU A 339 -24.95 -7.94 -5.74
C LEU A 339 -23.48 -8.29 -5.44
N GLN A 340 -23.18 -8.86 -4.27
CA GLN A 340 -21.84 -9.36 -3.98
C GLN A 340 -21.61 -10.75 -4.57
N GLU A 341 -22.65 -11.57 -4.67
CA GLU A 341 -22.59 -12.96 -5.16
C GLU A 341 -22.26 -13.06 -6.65
N LEU A 342 -22.51 -12.00 -7.44
CA LEU A 342 -22.35 -11.96 -8.89
C LEU A 342 -20.95 -11.54 -9.40
N MET A 343 -19.98 -11.25 -8.52
CA MET A 343 -18.64 -10.80 -8.93
C MET A 343 -17.62 -11.95 -9.09
N PRO A 344 -16.96 -12.12 -10.26
CA PRO A 344 -15.94 -13.15 -10.46
C PRO A 344 -14.76 -13.04 -9.47
N SER A 345 -14.58 -14.07 -8.64
CA SER A 345 -13.58 -14.11 -7.57
C SER A 345 -12.16 -14.32 -8.09
N ASN A 346 -11.38 -13.24 -8.23
CA ASN A 346 -9.97 -13.33 -8.61
C ASN A 346 -9.12 -13.85 -7.42
N HIS A 347 -8.72 -15.13 -7.48
CA HIS A 347 -8.41 -16.03 -6.35
C HIS A 347 -7.25 -15.65 -5.37
N LYS A 348 -6.65 -14.46 -5.44
CA LYS A 348 -5.38 -14.14 -4.73
C LYS A 348 -5.49 -13.24 -3.48
N ASN A 349 -6.61 -12.54 -3.25
CA ASN A 349 -6.72 -11.55 -2.18
C ASN A 349 -7.84 -11.82 -1.14
N HIS A 350 -8.48 -13.00 -1.13
CA HIS A 350 -9.70 -13.27 -0.34
C HIS A 350 -9.64 -12.84 1.14
N LEU A 351 -8.56 -13.15 1.85
CA LEU A 351 -8.39 -12.78 3.27
C LEU A 351 -8.44 -11.26 3.49
N TYR A 352 -7.86 -10.47 2.59
CA TYR A 352 -7.80 -9.01 2.71
C TYR A 352 -9.16 -8.37 2.44
N HIS A 353 -9.85 -8.78 1.38
CA HIS A 353 -11.18 -8.24 1.06
C HIS A 353 -12.24 -8.67 2.09
N ALA A 354 -12.27 -9.94 2.52
CA ALA A 354 -13.23 -10.40 3.52
C ALA A 354 -13.06 -9.67 4.87
N TRP A 355 -11.81 -9.48 5.31
CA TRP A 355 -11.50 -8.72 6.53
C TRP A 355 -11.88 -7.24 6.40
N HIS A 356 -11.58 -6.58 5.27
CA HIS A 356 -11.99 -5.20 5.03
C HIS A 356 -13.51 -5.01 4.93
N GLN A 357 -14.25 -5.95 4.33
CA GLN A 357 -15.71 -5.89 4.25
C GLN A 357 -16.36 -6.12 5.61
N SER A 358 -15.85 -7.06 6.42
CA SER A 358 -16.30 -7.27 7.80
C SER A 358 -16.09 -6.00 8.64
N LEU A 359 -14.90 -5.38 8.56
CA LEU A 359 -14.62 -4.11 9.24
C LEU A 359 -15.43 -2.92 8.70
N ALA A 360 -15.80 -2.89 7.41
CA ALA A 360 -16.61 -1.81 6.85
C ALA A 360 -18.11 -1.87 7.27
N ARG A 361 -18.56 -3.05 7.69
CA ARG A 361 -19.92 -3.34 8.19
C ARG A 361 -20.08 -3.08 9.69
N ASP A 362 -19.02 -3.15 10.48
CA ASP A 362 -19.04 -2.84 11.91
C ASP A 362 -19.26 -1.33 12.17
N PRO A 363 -20.34 -0.92 12.87
CA PRO A 363 -20.60 0.49 13.17
C PRO A 363 -19.58 1.12 14.12
N GLN A 364 -18.75 0.34 14.83
CA GLN A 364 -17.70 0.84 15.71
C GLN A 364 -16.40 1.21 14.96
N VAL A 365 -16.21 0.74 13.72
CA VAL A 365 -14.98 0.96 12.96
C VAL A 365 -14.92 2.39 12.39
N PRO A 366 -13.76 3.09 12.48
CA PRO A 366 -13.63 4.46 11.98
C PRO A 366 -13.98 4.61 10.50
N ARG A 367 -14.86 5.58 10.19
CA ARG A 367 -15.42 5.85 8.84
C ARG A 367 -14.39 6.04 7.72
N ASN A 368 -13.12 6.24 8.03
CA ASN A 368 -12.02 6.35 7.06
C ASN A 368 -11.47 4.99 6.56
N VAL A 369 -11.79 3.86 7.22
CA VAL A 369 -11.36 2.51 6.78
C VAL A 369 -12.11 2.12 5.49
N ALA A 370 -13.37 2.54 5.37
CA ALA A 370 -14.20 2.42 4.17
C ALA A 370 -13.45 2.84 2.87
N PHE A 371 -12.76 3.98 2.90
CA PHE A 371 -12.06 4.55 1.74
C PHE A 371 -10.64 4.00 1.51
N SER A 372 -10.23 2.95 2.23
CA SER A 372 -8.83 2.45 2.19
C SER A 372 -8.59 1.31 1.19
N SER A 373 -9.62 0.60 0.76
CA SER A 373 -9.51 -0.38 -0.31
C SER A 373 -9.35 0.32 -1.68
N ARG A 374 -8.75 -0.37 -2.65
CA ARG A 374 -8.56 0.17 -4.01
C ARG A 374 -9.88 0.32 -4.76
N ASP A 375 -10.87 -0.48 -4.38
CA ASP A 375 -12.10 -0.73 -5.14
C ASP A 375 -13.36 -0.26 -4.40
N TRP A 376 -13.22 0.61 -3.39
CA TRP A 376 -14.32 1.11 -2.53
C TRP A 376 -15.57 1.60 -3.27
N ASN A 377 -15.43 2.18 -4.47
CA ASN A 377 -16.55 2.61 -5.32
C ASN A 377 -17.45 1.44 -5.75
N TYR A 378 -16.88 0.23 -5.84
CA TYR A 378 -17.52 -1.03 -6.28
C TYR A 378 -17.78 -2.00 -5.10
N GLU A 379 -17.04 -1.90 -4.00
CA GLU A 379 -17.30 -2.69 -2.78
C GLU A 379 -18.38 -2.09 -1.87
N GLN A 380 -18.58 -0.78 -1.92
CA GLN A 380 -19.48 -0.03 -1.02
C GLN A 380 -20.45 0.88 -1.79
N ILE A 381 -20.65 0.57 -3.09
CA ILE A 381 -21.48 1.24 -4.11
C ILE A 381 -22.60 2.08 -3.49
N TYR A 382 -23.47 1.36 -2.79
CA TYR A 382 -24.76 1.84 -2.32
C TYR A 382 -24.69 2.45 -0.91
N ASP A 383 -24.09 1.72 0.03
CA ASP A 383 -24.05 2.08 1.44
C ASP A 383 -23.37 3.44 1.66
N LEU A 384 -22.34 3.76 0.86
CA LEU A 384 -21.65 5.03 0.98
C LEU A 384 -22.54 6.22 0.63
N GLN A 385 -23.38 6.10 -0.40
CA GLN A 385 -24.30 7.17 -0.80
C GLN A 385 -25.47 7.35 0.17
N GLU A 386 -26.06 6.28 0.72
CA GLU A 386 -27.06 6.44 1.80
C GLU A 386 -26.44 6.97 3.10
N ARG A 387 -25.19 6.62 3.43
CA ARG A 387 -24.52 7.04 4.69
C ARG A 387 -23.95 8.46 4.68
N ILE A 388 -23.61 9.00 3.51
CA ILE A 388 -22.86 10.27 3.38
C ILE A 388 -23.53 11.27 2.42
N GLY A 389 -24.41 10.81 1.52
CA GLY A 389 -25.08 11.60 0.50
C GLY A 389 -24.59 11.29 -0.92
N ASP A 390 -25.34 11.76 -1.93
CA ASP A 390 -25.01 11.55 -3.35
C ASP A 390 -23.68 12.20 -3.77
N THR A 391 -23.22 13.20 -3.01
CA THR A 391 -22.07 14.04 -3.32
C THR A 391 -21.31 14.34 -2.03
N PHE A 392 -20.01 14.01 -2.01
CA PHE A 392 -19.18 14.08 -0.81
C PHE A 392 -17.73 14.47 -1.15
N ILE A 393 -16.95 14.82 -0.12
CA ILE A 393 -15.58 15.29 -0.27
C ILE A 393 -14.63 14.43 0.57
N ILE A 394 -13.66 13.78 -0.09
CA ILE A 394 -12.53 13.12 0.56
C ILE A 394 -11.38 14.14 0.67
N VAL A 395 -11.13 14.62 1.89
CA VAL A 395 -10.00 15.52 2.19
C VAL A 395 -8.79 14.68 2.63
N SER A 396 -7.65 14.91 2.00
CA SER A 396 -6.37 14.27 2.36
C SER A 396 -5.24 15.29 2.46
N PRO A 397 -4.13 15.01 3.17
CA PRO A 397 -3.00 15.94 3.30
C PRO A 397 -2.30 16.34 1.98
N LYS A 398 -2.65 15.72 0.85
CA LYS A 398 -2.10 16.00 -0.48
C LYS A 398 -3.07 16.72 -1.42
N GLN A 399 -4.38 16.57 -1.22
CA GLN A 399 -5.42 16.94 -2.19
C GLN A 399 -6.82 16.89 -1.56
N ILE A 400 -7.70 17.76 -2.01
CA ILE A 400 -9.15 17.63 -1.87
C ILE A 400 -9.68 16.85 -3.08
N ARG A 401 -10.60 15.91 -2.86
CA ARG A 401 -11.31 15.17 -3.92
C ARG A 401 -12.80 15.25 -3.70
N VAL A 402 -13.54 15.74 -4.69
CA VAL A 402 -15.00 15.66 -4.72
C VAL A 402 -15.40 14.36 -5.42
N PHE A 403 -16.45 13.71 -4.94
CA PHE A 403 -17.11 12.62 -5.64
C PHE A 403 -18.62 12.90 -5.71
N THR A 404 -19.25 12.60 -6.84
CA THR A 404 -20.71 12.74 -7.00
C THR A 404 -21.28 11.60 -7.83
N GLY A 405 -22.44 11.11 -7.42
CA GLY A 405 -23.37 10.34 -8.25
C GLY A 405 -24.75 11.00 -8.24
N ASN A 406 -24.81 12.33 -8.13
CA ASN A 406 -26.01 13.11 -8.40
C ASN A 406 -26.15 13.26 -9.92
N ALA A 407 -27.26 12.80 -10.50
CA ALA A 407 -27.43 12.75 -11.96
C ALA A 407 -27.23 14.12 -12.63
N LYS A 408 -27.85 15.18 -12.09
CA LYS A 408 -27.77 16.54 -12.65
C LYS A 408 -26.36 17.12 -12.56
N ALA A 409 -25.66 16.92 -11.45
CA ALA A 409 -24.27 17.35 -11.30
C ALA A 409 -23.31 16.55 -12.20
N SER A 410 -23.53 15.24 -12.34
CA SER A 410 -22.73 14.35 -13.20
C SER A 410 -22.84 14.74 -14.67
N ASP A 411 -24.04 15.12 -15.12
CA ASP A 411 -24.31 15.59 -16.47
C ASP A 411 -23.66 16.97 -16.75
N ASP A 412 -23.78 17.92 -15.81
CA ASP A 412 -23.14 19.24 -15.89
C ASP A 412 -21.60 19.12 -15.97
N LEU A 413 -21.02 18.29 -15.09
CA LEU A 413 -19.60 17.93 -15.10
C LEU A 413 -19.17 17.31 -16.44
N CYS A 414 -20.00 16.49 -17.07
CA CYS A 414 -19.72 15.88 -18.37
C CYS A 414 -19.76 16.90 -19.51
N ARG A 415 -20.81 17.73 -19.62
CA ARG A 415 -20.97 18.69 -20.73
C ARG A 415 -20.03 19.90 -20.65
N ARG A 416 -19.77 20.46 -19.47
CA ARG A 416 -18.93 21.68 -19.29
C ARG A 416 -17.42 21.40 -19.38
N ARG A 417 -16.97 20.86 -20.51
CA ARG A 417 -15.58 20.38 -20.74
C ARG A 417 -14.47 21.43 -20.53
N ARG A 418 -14.78 22.73 -20.64
CA ARG A 418 -13.82 23.83 -20.45
C ARG A 418 -13.62 24.18 -18.97
N ASP A 419 -14.66 24.00 -18.17
CA ASP A 419 -14.66 24.27 -16.73
C ASP A 419 -14.13 23.07 -15.94
N PHE A 420 -14.61 21.88 -16.32
CA PHE A 420 -14.27 20.59 -15.73
C PHE A 420 -13.54 19.74 -16.77
N VAL A 421 -12.24 20.03 -16.94
CA VAL A 421 -11.36 19.34 -17.88
C VAL A 421 -11.06 17.92 -17.41
N LYS A 422 -10.62 17.03 -18.32
CA LYS A 422 -10.18 15.68 -17.99
C LYS A 422 -8.91 15.72 -17.16
N ALA A 423 -8.80 14.84 -16.16
CA ALA A 423 -7.60 14.70 -15.32
C ALA A 423 -6.46 13.96 -16.07
N VAL A 424 -5.96 14.54 -17.17
CA VAL A 424 -5.01 13.91 -18.12
C VAL A 424 -3.73 13.36 -17.48
N ALA A 425 -3.27 13.95 -16.38
CA ALA A 425 -2.11 13.45 -15.61
C ALA A 425 -2.28 12.01 -15.09
N LEU A 426 -3.52 11.52 -14.93
CA LEU A 426 -3.80 10.12 -14.58
C LEU A 426 -3.66 9.16 -15.77
N PHE A 427 -3.81 9.67 -17.00
CA PHE A 427 -3.78 8.89 -18.25
C PHE A 427 -2.43 8.97 -18.97
N LYS A 428 -1.52 9.86 -18.55
CA LYS A 428 -0.15 9.94 -19.08
C LYS A 428 0.61 8.60 -19.16
N PRO A 429 0.41 7.61 -18.26
CA PRO A 429 0.98 6.27 -18.43
C PRO A 429 0.58 5.52 -19.72
N LEU A 430 -0.41 6.01 -20.47
CA LEU A 430 -0.86 5.45 -21.74
C LEU A 430 -0.14 6.05 -22.97
N GLU A 431 0.78 7.02 -22.78
CA GLU A 431 1.55 7.65 -23.86
C GLU A 431 2.73 6.79 -24.37
N ILE A 432 2.68 5.47 -24.18
CA ILE A 432 3.77 4.49 -24.44
C ILE A 432 4.21 4.48 -25.92
N PHE A 433 3.27 4.77 -26.83
CA PHE A 433 3.50 4.86 -28.28
C PHE A 433 3.29 6.28 -28.83
N GLY A 434 2.72 7.19 -28.02
CA GLY A 434 2.53 8.61 -28.32
C GLY A 434 1.29 9.22 -27.64
N ARG A 435 1.05 10.51 -27.86
CA ARG A 435 -0.14 11.24 -27.34
C ARG A 435 -1.40 10.75 -28.07
N ASN A 436 -2.54 10.76 -27.37
CA ASN A 436 -3.79 10.26 -27.94
C ASN A 436 -5.04 11.00 -27.43
N VAL A 437 -6.20 10.69 -27.99
CA VAL A 437 -7.50 11.29 -27.64
C VAL A 437 -7.91 11.08 -26.17
N VAL A 438 -7.28 10.13 -25.47
CA VAL A 438 -7.46 9.85 -24.04
C VAL A 438 -6.54 10.71 -23.16
N THR A 439 -5.31 10.99 -23.56
CA THR A 439 -4.32 11.78 -22.78
C THR A 439 -4.31 13.28 -23.08
N THR A 440 -4.93 13.72 -24.17
CA THR A 440 -4.97 15.13 -24.58
C THR A 440 -6.16 15.92 -24.02
N GLU A 441 -6.04 17.26 -23.99
CA GLU A 441 -7.07 18.21 -23.54
C GLU A 441 -6.96 19.55 -24.28
N GLY A 442 -7.99 20.39 -24.19
CA GLY A 442 -8.03 21.71 -24.83
C GLY A 442 -8.35 21.61 -26.31
N ASP A 443 -7.67 22.42 -27.13
CA ASP A 443 -7.84 22.42 -28.59
C ASP A 443 -7.02 21.31 -29.26
N ASP A 444 -5.95 20.84 -28.61
CA ASP A 444 -5.20 19.65 -29.02
C ASP A 444 -6.07 18.38 -28.97
N TRP A 445 -6.91 18.26 -27.93
CA TRP A 445 -7.94 17.21 -27.93
C TRP A 445 -8.98 17.39 -29.03
N VAL A 446 -9.32 18.63 -29.42
CA VAL A 446 -10.25 18.86 -30.56
C VAL A 446 -9.62 18.39 -31.87
N ARG A 447 -8.31 18.64 -32.08
CA ARG A 447 -7.54 18.07 -33.21
C ARG A 447 -7.60 16.54 -33.21
N HIS A 448 -7.21 15.90 -32.11
CA HIS A 448 -7.28 14.44 -31.98
C HIS A 448 -8.69 13.90 -32.22
N ARG A 449 -9.72 14.46 -31.56
CA ARG A 449 -11.10 13.96 -31.65
C ARG A 449 -11.67 14.10 -33.06
N ARG A 450 -11.35 15.18 -33.78
CA ARG A 450 -11.78 15.39 -35.17
C ARG A 450 -11.29 14.27 -36.10
N ILE A 451 -10.08 13.75 -35.88
CA ILE A 451 -9.45 12.71 -36.72
C ILE A 451 -9.77 11.29 -36.22
N THR A 452 -9.94 11.10 -34.92
CA THR A 452 -10.18 9.79 -34.28
C THR A 452 -11.65 9.39 -34.15
N THR A 453 -12.61 10.25 -34.53
CA THR A 453 -14.05 9.88 -34.53
C THR A 453 -14.54 9.31 -35.87
N PRO A 454 -14.23 9.90 -37.05
CA PRO A 454 -14.74 9.41 -38.34
C PRO A 454 -14.55 7.93 -38.68
N PRO A 455 -13.49 7.22 -38.20
CA PRO A 455 -13.38 5.78 -38.39
C PRO A 455 -14.51 4.96 -37.74
N PHE A 456 -15.16 5.47 -36.69
CA PHE A 456 -16.33 4.85 -36.06
C PHE A 456 -17.60 5.26 -36.80
N ASN A 457 -17.98 4.48 -37.82
CA ASN A 457 -19.12 4.73 -38.72
C ASN A 457 -19.86 3.42 -39.06
N GLU A 458 -20.93 3.52 -39.87
CA GLU A 458 -21.79 2.38 -40.22
C GLU A 458 -21.06 1.25 -40.96
N ARG A 459 -20.14 1.57 -41.87
CA ARG A 459 -19.38 0.53 -42.61
C ARG A 459 -18.42 -0.22 -41.70
N ASN A 460 -17.74 0.51 -40.79
CA ASN A 460 -16.93 -0.12 -39.76
C ASN A 460 -17.80 -0.99 -38.82
N SER A 461 -19.03 -0.56 -38.56
CA SER A 461 -20.01 -1.32 -37.75
C SER A 461 -20.48 -2.60 -38.46
N ALA A 462 -20.62 -2.59 -39.79
CA ALA A 462 -20.86 -3.81 -40.56
C ALA A 462 -19.69 -4.81 -40.45
N LEU A 463 -18.43 -4.35 -40.53
CA LEU A 463 -17.27 -5.21 -40.29
C LEU A 463 -17.23 -5.79 -38.87
N VAL A 464 -17.60 -4.98 -37.85
CA VAL A 464 -17.72 -5.45 -36.46
C VAL A 464 -18.77 -6.54 -36.34
N TRP A 465 -19.94 -6.34 -36.95
CA TRP A 465 -21.05 -7.27 -36.96
C TRP A 465 -20.66 -8.62 -37.58
N ASP A 466 -20.10 -8.61 -38.79
CA ASP A 466 -19.73 -9.84 -39.51
C ASP A 466 -18.61 -10.63 -38.82
N GLU A 467 -17.55 -9.96 -38.35
CA GLU A 467 -16.50 -10.63 -37.59
C GLU A 467 -17.00 -11.13 -36.23
N SER A 468 -17.89 -10.38 -35.56
CA SER A 468 -18.49 -10.81 -34.29
C SER A 468 -19.35 -12.07 -34.47
N LYS A 469 -20.20 -12.14 -35.50
CA LYS A 469 -20.92 -13.37 -35.86
C LYS A 469 -19.95 -14.55 -36.04
N ARG A 470 -18.87 -14.33 -36.80
CA ARG A 470 -17.89 -15.36 -37.15
C ARG A 470 -17.12 -15.89 -35.93
N GLN A 471 -16.52 -14.99 -35.14
CA GLN A 471 -15.79 -15.35 -33.91
C GLN A 471 -16.72 -16.02 -32.89
N THR A 472 -17.95 -15.54 -32.74
CA THR A 472 -18.94 -16.17 -31.86
C THR A 472 -19.29 -17.57 -32.32
N THR A 473 -19.55 -17.76 -33.61
CA THR A 473 -19.90 -19.07 -34.20
C THR A 473 -18.80 -20.11 -33.92
N ASP A 474 -17.53 -19.73 -34.01
CA ASP A 474 -16.42 -20.65 -33.72
C ASP A 474 -16.16 -20.83 -32.21
N MET A 475 -16.37 -19.80 -31.38
CA MET A 475 -16.36 -19.91 -29.91
C MET A 475 -17.47 -20.85 -29.41
N LEU A 476 -18.67 -20.79 -29.98
CA LEU A 476 -19.79 -21.64 -29.60
C LEU A 476 -19.57 -23.10 -29.99
N LYS A 477 -18.98 -23.38 -31.16
CA LYS A 477 -18.50 -24.74 -31.52
C LYS A 477 -17.49 -25.25 -30.48
N MET A 478 -16.55 -24.41 -30.03
CA MET A 478 -15.58 -24.78 -28.99
C MET A 478 -16.26 -25.07 -27.64
N TRP A 479 -17.23 -24.25 -27.23
CA TRP A 479 -17.98 -24.45 -25.99
C TRP A 479 -18.85 -25.71 -26.04
N ALA A 480 -19.56 -25.95 -27.13
CA ALA A 480 -20.45 -27.10 -27.32
C ALA A 480 -19.69 -28.43 -27.47
N SER A 481 -18.47 -28.41 -28.04
CA SER A 481 -17.62 -29.60 -28.14
C SER A 481 -16.81 -29.92 -26.87
N ASN A 482 -16.80 -29.02 -25.88
CA ASN A 482 -16.10 -29.23 -24.62
C ASN A 482 -16.96 -30.03 -23.62
N PRO A 483 -16.55 -31.24 -23.16
CA PRO A 483 -17.31 -32.03 -22.18
C PRO A 483 -17.46 -31.39 -20.80
N LYS A 484 -16.83 -30.23 -20.56
CA LYS A 484 -16.95 -29.42 -19.32
C LYS A 484 -17.77 -28.13 -19.53
N GLY A 485 -18.31 -27.91 -20.73
CA GLY A 485 -18.99 -26.67 -21.10
C GLY A 485 -18.09 -25.44 -20.99
N VAL A 486 -18.68 -24.30 -20.60
CA VAL A 486 -17.99 -23.01 -20.51
C VAL A 486 -17.16 -22.92 -19.22
N VAL A 487 -15.84 -23.12 -19.33
CA VAL A 487 -14.93 -23.15 -18.16
C VAL A 487 -14.51 -21.75 -17.69
N ASN A 488 -14.31 -20.80 -18.62
CA ASN A 488 -13.95 -19.42 -18.27
C ASN A 488 -14.46 -18.42 -19.34
N PRO A 489 -15.71 -17.93 -19.23
CA PRO A 489 -16.28 -17.03 -20.24
C PRO A 489 -15.51 -15.71 -20.36
N GLN A 490 -14.81 -15.25 -19.31
CA GLN A 490 -13.98 -14.04 -19.38
C GLN A 490 -12.76 -14.24 -20.29
N SER A 491 -12.10 -15.40 -20.22
CA SER A 491 -10.96 -15.71 -21.11
C SER A 491 -11.39 -15.74 -22.57
N ASP A 492 -12.50 -16.42 -22.85
CA ASP A 492 -12.91 -16.72 -24.22
C ASP A 492 -13.50 -15.47 -24.91
N THR A 493 -14.34 -14.71 -24.18
CA THR A 493 -14.84 -13.41 -24.68
C THR A 493 -13.74 -12.35 -24.80
N MET A 494 -12.65 -12.43 -24.03
CA MET A 494 -11.48 -11.55 -24.19
C MET A 494 -10.67 -11.87 -25.44
N VAL A 495 -10.62 -13.14 -25.87
CA VAL A 495 -10.07 -13.52 -27.19
C VAL A 495 -10.99 -13.04 -28.31
N LEU A 496 -12.31 -13.25 -28.18
CA LEU A 496 -13.31 -12.82 -29.16
C LEU A 496 -13.23 -11.31 -29.42
N ALA A 497 -13.36 -10.50 -28.36
CA ALA A 497 -13.36 -9.04 -28.47
C ALA A 497 -12.03 -8.48 -29.00
N LEU A 498 -10.91 -9.19 -28.74
CA LEU A 498 -9.63 -8.85 -29.34
C LEU A 498 -9.60 -9.14 -30.84
N HIS A 499 -10.10 -10.30 -31.29
CA HIS A 499 -10.13 -10.64 -32.72
C HIS A 499 -11.08 -9.73 -33.52
N VAL A 500 -12.25 -9.40 -32.96
CA VAL A 500 -13.17 -8.40 -33.55
C VAL A 500 -12.47 -7.06 -33.73
N LEU A 501 -11.71 -6.64 -32.72
CA LEU A 501 -10.97 -5.38 -32.74
C LEU A 501 -9.73 -5.40 -33.65
N THR A 502 -9.11 -6.55 -33.94
CA THR A 502 -8.05 -6.63 -34.97
C THR A 502 -8.60 -6.64 -36.39
N ALA A 503 -9.75 -7.28 -36.64
CA ALA A 503 -10.37 -7.27 -37.96
C ALA A 503 -10.96 -5.89 -38.29
N ALA A 504 -11.93 -5.42 -37.50
CA ALA A 504 -12.57 -4.12 -37.73
C ALA A 504 -11.63 -2.94 -37.42
N GLY A 505 -10.59 -3.13 -36.61
CA GLY A 505 -9.61 -2.09 -36.29
C GLY A 505 -8.43 -1.99 -37.26
N PHE A 506 -7.94 -3.12 -37.80
CA PHE A 506 -6.65 -3.19 -38.51
C PHE A 506 -6.69 -4.04 -39.79
N GLY A 507 -7.84 -4.60 -40.17
CA GLY A 507 -7.96 -5.51 -41.32
C GLY A 507 -7.34 -6.89 -41.09
N ARG A 508 -6.99 -7.26 -39.85
CA ARG A 508 -6.34 -8.54 -39.51
C ARG A 508 -7.32 -9.46 -38.75
N SER A 509 -7.94 -10.37 -39.49
CA SER A 509 -8.94 -11.33 -39.02
C SER A 509 -8.29 -12.70 -38.70
N TYR A 510 -8.67 -13.33 -37.59
CA TYR A 510 -7.99 -14.52 -37.02
C TYR A 510 -8.97 -15.70 -36.80
N THR A 511 -8.50 -16.95 -36.76
CA THR A 511 -9.38 -18.08 -36.40
C THR A 511 -9.56 -18.22 -34.89
N PHE A 512 -10.79 -18.50 -34.43
CA PHE A 512 -11.01 -18.80 -33.01
C PHE A 512 -10.54 -20.24 -32.70
N GLY A 513 -9.84 -20.43 -31.58
CA GLY A 513 -9.41 -21.76 -31.13
C GLY A 513 -8.21 -22.37 -31.88
N SER A 514 -7.58 -21.67 -32.83
CA SER A 514 -6.26 -22.08 -33.34
C SER A 514 -5.24 -22.09 -32.19
N GLY A 515 -4.45 -23.16 -32.10
CA GLY A 515 -3.25 -23.18 -31.25
C GLY A 515 -2.24 -22.14 -31.73
N LEU A 516 -1.45 -21.57 -30.82
CA LEU A 516 -0.60 -20.39 -31.04
C LEU A 516 -0.09 -20.28 -32.49
N GLU A 517 -0.65 -19.32 -33.23
CA GLU A 517 -0.12 -18.94 -34.53
C GLU A 517 1.33 -18.50 -34.37
N SER A 518 2.18 -18.84 -35.35
CA SER A 518 3.55 -18.36 -35.36
C SER A 518 3.58 -16.84 -35.51
N ALA A 519 4.48 -16.18 -34.79
CA ALA A 519 4.83 -14.80 -35.11
C ALA A 519 5.32 -14.69 -36.57
N LEU A 520 5.18 -13.52 -37.19
CA LEU A 520 5.75 -13.26 -38.52
C LEU A 520 7.27 -13.44 -38.47
N GLU A 521 7.92 -13.72 -39.60
CA GLU A 521 9.35 -14.12 -39.64
C GLU A 521 10.31 -13.15 -38.92
N ASN A 522 9.97 -11.85 -38.88
CA ASN A 522 10.74 -10.80 -38.20
C ASN A 522 10.30 -10.49 -36.75
N HIS A 523 9.42 -11.30 -36.16
CA HIS A 523 8.82 -11.10 -34.84
C HIS A 523 9.08 -12.28 -33.89
N SER A 524 9.15 -12.01 -32.59
CA SER A 524 9.36 -13.02 -31.54
C SER A 524 8.10 -13.33 -30.71
N LEU A 525 7.01 -12.58 -30.94
CA LEU A 525 5.70 -12.75 -30.32
C LEU A 525 4.62 -12.41 -31.34
N THR A 526 3.43 -13.02 -31.27
CA THR A 526 2.30 -12.62 -32.10
C THR A 526 1.82 -11.21 -31.74
N TYR A 527 1.02 -10.58 -32.61
CA TYR A 527 0.34 -9.31 -32.30
C TYR A 527 -0.50 -9.44 -31.02
N ARG A 528 -1.31 -10.51 -30.95
CA ARG A 528 -2.18 -10.85 -29.81
C ARG A 528 -1.40 -11.00 -28.52
N ASP A 529 -0.34 -11.82 -28.51
CA ASP A 529 0.45 -12.07 -27.30
C ASP A 529 1.20 -10.82 -26.85
N SER A 530 1.74 -10.05 -27.81
CA SER A 530 2.41 -8.77 -27.53
C SER A 530 1.46 -7.80 -26.84
N LEU A 531 0.26 -7.61 -27.40
CA LEU A 531 -0.77 -6.75 -26.82
C LEU A 531 -1.24 -7.26 -25.45
N SER A 532 -1.58 -8.55 -25.34
CA SER A 532 -2.02 -9.16 -24.08
C SER A 532 -0.97 -9.07 -22.96
N LEU A 533 0.32 -9.21 -23.29
CA LEU A 533 1.42 -9.06 -22.33
C LEU A 533 1.60 -7.60 -21.88
N ILE A 534 1.48 -6.62 -22.79
CA ILE A 534 1.51 -5.19 -22.46
C ILE A 534 0.38 -4.84 -21.49
N LEU A 535 -0.85 -5.26 -21.81
CA LEU A 535 -2.07 -4.95 -21.06
C LEU A 535 -2.03 -5.57 -19.65
N GLY A 536 -1.75 -6.87 -19.56
CA GLY A 536 -1.62 -7.57 -18.27
C GLY A 536 -0.48 -7.06 -17.39
N ASN A 537 0.46 -6.27 -17.94
CA ASN A 537 1.64 -5.77 -17.24
C ASN A 537 1.85 -4.26 -17.35
N LEU A 538 0.80 -3.44 -17.56
CA LEU A 538 0.92 -1.99 -17.75
C LEU A 538 1.77 -1.28 -16.68
N PHE A 539 1.71 -1.71 -15.42
CA PHE A 539 2.58 -1.16 -14.36
C PHE A 539 4.07 -1.46 -14.62
N THR A 540 4.41 -2.67 -15.06
CA THR A 540 5.77 -3.09 -15.45
C THR A 540 6.26 -2.34 -16.68
N VAL A 541 5.40 -2.14 -17.68
CA VAL A 541 5.70 -1.33 -18.88
C VAL A 541 6.07 0.09 -18.47
N VAL A 542 5.23 0.74 -17.65
CA VAL A 542 5.45 2.11 -17.17
C VAL A 542 6.68 2.20 -16.28
N PHE A 543 6.91 1.23 -15.39
CA PHE A 543 8.07 1.17 -14.50
C PHE A 543 9.38 1.02 -15.28
N THR A 544 9.45 0.09 -16.22
CA THR A 544 10.66 -0.14 -17.05
C THR A 544 10.93 1.05 -17.99
N ALA A 545 9.90 1.61 -18.63
CA ALA A 545 10.03 2.81 -19.46
C ALA A 545 10.47 4.06 -18.67
N THR A 546 10.00 4.22 -17.44
CA THR A 546 10.36 5.37 -16.58
C THR A 546 11.79 5.29 -16.05
N LEU A 547 12.30 4.08 -15.78
CA LEU A 547 13.60 3.87 -15.15
C LEU A 547 14.72 3.52 -16.15
N ASN A 548 14.38 3.26 -17.42
CA ASN A 548 15.32 3.06 -18.53
C ASN A 548 16.43 2.03 -18.22
N PHE A 549 16.05 0.92 -17.60
CA PHE A 549 16.96 -0.17 -17.25
C PHE A 549 17.47 -0.90 -18.50
N PRO A 550 18.78 -1.18 -18.60
CA PRO A 550 19.31 -2.08 -19.62
C PRO A 550 18.65 -3.47 -19.56
N THR A 551 18.16 -3.94 -20.71
CA THR A 551 17.42 -5.20 -20.90
C THR A 551 18.09 -6.41 -20.26
N TRP A 552 19.43 -6.49 -20.29
CA TRP A 552 20.20 -7.61 -19.74
C TRP A 552 20.21 -7.70 -18.21
N MET A 553 19.80 -6.64 -17.49
CA MET A 553 19.64 -6.64 -16.03
C MET A 553 18.20 -6.86 -15.58
N LEU A 554 17.23 -6.98 -16.50
CA LEU A 554 15.84 -7.22 -16.15
C LEU A 554 15.59 -8.71 -15.85
N PRO A 555 14.79 -9.04 -14.82
CA PRO A 555 14.27 -10.39 -14.63
C PRO A 555 13.53 -10.87 -15.89
N SER A 556 13.55 -12.18 -16.16
CA SER A 556 12.99 -12.76 -17.40
C SER A 556 11.57 -12.28 -17.75
N LYS A 557 10.69 -12.19 -16.74
CA LYS A 557 9.31 -11.67 -16.90
C LYS A 557 9.24 -10.20 -17.33
N PHE A 558 10.20 -9.37 -16.91
CA PHE A 558 10.26 -7.95 -17.29
C PHE A 558 10.85 -7.81 -18.70
N LYS A 559 11.79 -8.70 -19.08
CA LYS A 559 12.29 -8.78 -20.46
C LYS A 559 11.16 -9.16 -21.43
N GLN A 560 10.38 -10.22 -21.14
CA GLN A 560 9.21 -10.63 -21.95
C GLN A 560 8.22 -9.48 -22.19
N VAL A 561 7.99 -8.62 -21.19
CA VAL A 561 7.11 -7.44 -21.30
C VAL A 561 7.74 -6.33 -22.15
N GLN A 562 9.06 -6.15 -22.15
CA GLN A 562 9.74 -5.24 -23.08
C GLN A 562 9.79 -5.79 -24.50
N ASP A 563 10.08 -7.09 -24.67
CA ASP A 563 10.06 -7.78 -25.96
C ASP A 563 8.67 -7.64 -26.61
N ALA A 564 7.58 -7.75 -25.82
CA ALA A 564 6.21 -7.46 -26.25
C ALA A 564 5.97 -6.00 -26.69
N VAL A 565 6.49 -5.01 -25.94
CA VAL A 565 6.41 -3.58 -26.32
C VAL A 565 7.15 -3.29 -27.64
N VAL A 566 8.25 -4.01 -27.92
CA VAL A 566 9.01 -3.88 -29.17
C VAL A 566 8.23 -4.51 -30.34
N ASN A 567 7.79 -5.77 -30.21
CA ASN A 567 6.98 -6.45 -31.24
C ASN A 567 5.71 -5.64 -31.57
N PHE A 568 4.95 -5.20 -30.57
CA PHE A 568 3.73 -4.41 -30.81
C PHE A 568 3.99 -3.06 -31.50
N ARG A 569 5.14 -2.43 -31.24
CA ARG A 569 5.56 -1.22 -31.97
C ARG A 569 5.87 -1.53 -33.43
N GLN A 570 6.56 -2.63 -33.69
CA GLN A 570 6.96 -3.05 -35.02
C GLN A 570 5.73 -3.39 -35.87
N TYR A 571 4.81 -4.23 -35.39
CA TYR A 571 3.53 -4.49 -36.04
C TYR A 571 2.76 -3.21 -36.41
N MET A 572 2.64 -2.25 -35.48
CA MET A 572 1.96 -0.98 -35.78
C MET A 572 2.67 -0.14 -36.85
N ALA A 573 4.00 -0.13 -36.88
CA ALA A 573 4.78 0.61 -37.87
C ALA A 573 4.74 -0.06 -39.25
N GLU A 574 4.78 -1.39 -39.31
CA GLU A 574 4.61 -2.17 -40.55
C GLU A 574 3.22 -1.95 -41.14
N MET A 575 2.15 -2.12 -40.36
CA MET A 575 0.77 -1.88 -40.83
C MET A 575 0.50 -0.42 -41.23
N PHE A 576 1.16 0.55 -40.59
CA PHE A 576 1.12 1.96 -41.01
C PHE A 576 1.84 2.20 -42.34
N ALA A 577 2.94 1.51 -42.60
CA ALA A 577 3.65 1.57 -43.88
C ALA A 577 2.87 0.90 -45.01
N GLU A 578 2.32 -0.30 -44.78
CA GLU A 578 1.46 -1.03 -45.73
C GLU A 578 0.30 -0.15 -46.22
N GLU A 579 -0.43 0.50 -45.29
CA GLU A 579 -1.56 1.38 -45.63
C GLU A 579 -1.13 2.62 -46.41
N ARG A 580 0.04 3.18 -46.09
CA ARG A 580 0.60 4.34 -46.81
C ARG A 580 1.02 3.98 -48.23
N GLU A 581 1.68 2.84 -48.40
CA GLU A 581 2.06 2.33 -49.73
C GLU A 581 0.82 2.01 -50.56
N ALA A 582 -0.23 1.43 -49.95
CA ALA A 582 -1.52 1.22 -50.61
C ALA A 582 -2.19 2.56 -51.02
N MET A 583 -2.16 3.58 -50.16
CA MET A 583 -2.69 4.92 -50.48
C MET A 583 -1.93 5.59 -51.62
N ASP A 584 -0.59 5.52 -51.62
CA ASP A 584 0.25 6.13 -52.66
C ASP A 584 0.25 5.32 -53.97
N ALA A 585 -0.06 4.02 -53.93
CA ALA A 585 -0.38 3.19 -55.10
C ALA A 585 -1.82 3.41 -55.64
N GLY A 586 -2.64 4.22 -54.97
CA GLY A 586 -4.01 4.53 -55.39
C GLY A 586 -5.06 3.46 -55.07
N ALA A 587 -4.78 2.53 -54.16
CA ALA A 587 -5.75 1.53 -53.72
C ALA A 587 -6.89 2.16 -52.90
N GLU A 588 -8.10 1.58 -52.98
CA GLU A 588 -9.29 2.07 -52.29
C GLU A 588 -9.15 2.03 -50.75
N GLU A 589 -9.85 2.95 -50.07
CA GLU A 589 -9.91 3.03 -48.61
C GLU A 589 -10.63 1.81 -48.03
N GLN A 590 -10.04 1.18 -47.02
CA GLN A 590 -10.63 0.03 -46.35
C GLN A 590 -11.47 0.50 -45.17
N ASP A 591 -12.64 -0.11 -44.93
CA ASP A 591 -13.56 0.35 -43.87
C ASP A 591 -13.11 0.03 -42.42
N ASN A 592 -11.83 -0.30 -42.21
CA ASN A 592 -11.24 -0.57 -40.89
C ASN A 592 -10.71 0.70 -40.20
N LEU A 593 -10.64 0.68 -38.86
CA LEU A 593 -10.31 1.88 -38.07
C LEU A 593 -8.94 2.49 -38.41
N MET A 594 -7.96 1.67 -38.82
CA MET A 594 -6.61 2.10 -39.15
C MET A 594 -6.56 2.81 -40.50
N SER A 595 -7.10 2.20 -41.57
CA SER A 595 -7.07 2.76 -42.93
C SER A 595 -7.69 4.16 -42.96
N ILE A 596 -8.90 4.30 -42.41
CA ILE A 596 -9.62 5.56 -42.32
C ILE A 596 -8.84 6.58 -41.45
N LEU A 597 -8.21 6.15 -40.35
CA LEU A 597 -7.43 7.04 -39.47
C LEU A 597 -6.18 7.59 -40.18
N VAL A 598 -5.44 6.74 -40.90
CA VAL A 598 -4.23 7.09 -41.62
C VAL A 598 -4.57 8.06 -42.76
N ARG A 599 -5.53 7.69 -43.62
CA ARG A 599 -5.97 8.52 -44.75
C ARG A 599 -6.59 9.84 -44.30
N ALA A 600 -7.38 9.87 -43.22
CA ALA A 600 -7.92 11.12 -42.66
C ALA A 600 -6.86 12.07 -42.06
N SER A 601 -5.70 11.54 -41.65
CA SER A 601 -4.54 12.35 -41.23
C SER A 601 -3.75 12.84 -42.45
N GLU A 602 -3.41 11.94 -43.37
CA GLU A 602 -2.59 12.26 -44.55
C GLU A 602 -3.30 13.20 -45.54
N ASN A 603 -4.61 13.08 -45.72
CA ASN A 603 -5.36 14.03 -46.53
C ASN A 603 -5.30 15.46 -45.94
N GLN A 604 -5.37 15.62 -44.61
CA GLN A 604 -5.21 16.95 -43.96
C GLN A 604 -3.77 17.48 -44.02
N ASN A 605 -2.78 16.59 -44.14
CA ASN A 605 -1.38 16.92 -44.39
C ASN A 605 -1.20 17.45 -45.83
N ARG A 606 -1.69 16.69 -46.83
CA ARG A 606 -1.68 17.02 -48.28
C ARG A 606 -2.44 18.30 -48.60
N GLU A 607 -3.52 18.61 -47.88
CA GLU A 607 -4.27 19.87 -47.99
C GLU A 607 -3.51 21.13 -47.48
N GLY A 608 -2.26 21.01 -47.03
CA GLY A 608 -1.45 22.12 -46.52
C GLY A 608 -1.92 22.67 -45.15
N LYS A 609 -2.86 22.00 -44.48
CA LYS A 609 -3.46 22.42 -43.20
C LYS A 609 -2.59 21.96 -42.03
N GLY A 610 -1.28 22.22 -42.11
CA GLY A 610 -0.19 21.60 -41.32
C GLY A 610 -0.24 21.75 -39.79
N THR A 611 -1.21 22.46 -39.22
CA THR A 611 -1.48 22.49 -37.76
C THR A 611 -2.60 21.54 -37.33
N ARG A 612 -3.16 20.73 -38.25
CA ARG A 612 -4.34 19.88 -38.00
C ARG A 612 -4.11 18.38 -38.13
N HIS A 613 -3.13 17.90 -38.89
CA HIS A 613 -2.84 16.46 -39.01
C HIS A 613 -2.36 15.84 -37.68
N LEU A 614 -2.31 14.52 -37.61
CA LEU A 614 -1.61 13.78 -36.55
C LEU A 614 -0.20 13.42 -37.00
N THR A 615 0.74 13.34 -36.06
CA THR A 615 2.07 12.75 -36.28
C THR A 615 2.02 11.23 -36.16
N ASP A 616 2.99 10.51 -36.74
CA ASP A 616 3.07 9.04 -36.75
C ASP A 616 2.99 8.46 -35.32
N SER A 617 3.68 9.07 -34.35
CA SER A 617 3.59 8.68 -32.94
C SER A 617 2.21 8.96 -32.34
N GLU A 618 1.52 10.02 -32.74
CA GLU A 618 0.13 10.24 -32.34
C GLU A 618 -0.81 9.22 -33.00
N ILE A 619 -0.57 8.79 -34.24
CA ILE A 619 -1.34 7.72 -34.89
C ILE A 619 -1.15 6.41 -34.12
N HIS A 620 0.09 5.96 -33.90
CA HIS A 620 0.39 4.79 -33.05
C HIS A 620 -0.19 4.91 -31.63
N GLY A 621 -0.16 6.10 -31.03
CA GLY A 621 -0.75 6.39 -29.72
C GLY A 621 -2.28 6.23 -29.70
N ASN A 622 -2.98 6.57 -30.78
CA ASN A 622 -4.43 6.38 -30.91
C ASN A 622 -4.78 4.93 -31.26
N LEU A 623 -4.02 4.27 -32.14
CA LEU A 623 -4.19 2.84 -32.45
C LEU A 623 -4.01 1.94 -31.22
N PHE A 624 -3.00 2.23 -30.37
CA PHE A 624 -2.88 1.58 -29.06
C PHE A 624 -4.05 1.94 -28.12
N SER A 625 -4.54 3.18 -28.16
CA SER A 625 -5.69 3.60 -27.35
C SER A 625 -7.00 2.93 -27.77
N TYR A 626 -7.18 2.56 -29.05
CA TYR A 626 -8.34 1.79 -29.51
C TYR A 626 -8.25 0.37 -28.96
N ASN A 627 -7.11 -0.31 -29.18
CA ASN A 627 -6.82 -1.64 -28.64
C ASN A 627 -7.10 -1.75 -27.14
N LEU A 628 -6.48 -0.87 -26.34
CA LEU A 628 -6.66 -0.84 -24.89
C LEU A 628 -8.12 -0.60 -24.46
N ALA A 629 -8.84 0.30 -25.13
CA ALA A 629 -10.18 0.69 -24.68
C ALA A 629 -11.30 -0.25 -25.15
N GLY A 630 -11.18 -0.84 -26.34
CA GLY A 630 -12.20 -1.72 -26.92
C GLY A 630 -12.29 -3.06 -26.18
N HIS A 631 -11.32 -3.95 -26.43
CA HIS A 631 -11.45 -5.37 -26.10
C HIS A 631 -11.79 -5.65 -24.62
N GLU A 632 -11.12 -5.02 -23.64
CA GLU A 632 -11.35 -5.26 -22.21
C GLU A 632 -12.72 -4.75 -21.75
N THR A 633 -13.30 -3.75 -22.41
CA THR A 633 -14.62 -3.22 -22.01
C THR A 633 -15.77 -4.03 -22.59
N THR A 634 -15.74 -4.43 -23.87
CA THR A 634 -16.78 -5.30 -24.42
C THR A 634 -16.71 -6.72 -23.85
N SER A 635 -15.52 -7.34 -23.79
CA SER A 635 -15.36 -8.72 -23.27
C SER A 635 -15.88 -8.91 -21.85
N ASN A 636 -15.55 -8.02 -20.92
CA ASN A 636 -16.11 -8.09 -19.57
C ASN A 636 -17.64 -7.94 -19.58
N THR A 637 -18.20 -7.08 -20.45
CA THR A 637 -19.66 -6.90 -20.58
C THR A 637 -20.35 -8.14 -21.15
N LEU A 638 -19.72 -8.82 -22.12
CA LEU A 638 -20.14 -10.12 -22.65
C LEU A 638 -20.09 -11.22 -21.57
N ALA A 639 -18.98 -11.32 -20.83
CA ALA A 639 -18.78 -12.32 -19.78
C ALA A 639 -19.79 -12.16 -18.63
N TYR A 640 -20.00 -10.94 -18.13
CA TYR A 640 -21.04 -10.67 -17.13
C TYR A 640 -22.43 -11.02 -17.67
N THR A 641 -22.74 -10.65 -18.92
CA THR A 641 -24.05 -10.97 -19.51
C THR A 641 -24.27 -12.48 -19.63
N THR A 642 -23.27 -13.24 -20.07
CA THR A 642 -23.36 -14.70 -20.19
C THR A 642 -23.69 -15.35 -18.84
N ILE A 643 -23.06 -14.87 -17.76
CA ILE A 643 -23.32 -15.31 -16.38
C ILE A 643 -24.73 -14.90 -15.91
N LEU A 644 -25.15 -13.67 -16.21
CA LEU A 644 -26.46 -13.14 -15.80
C LEU A 644 -27.63 -13.81 -16.54
N LEU A 645 -27.46 -14.15 -17.82
CA LEU A 645 -28.44 -14.91 -18.60
C LEU A 645 -28.57 -16.35 -18.09
N ALA A 646 -27.46 -17.00 -17.72
CA ALA A 646 -27.48 -18.33 -17.11
C ALA A 646 -28.11 -18.32 -15.70
N ALA A 647 -27.97 -17.21 -14.95
CA ALA A 647 -28.58 -17.05 -13.64
C ALA A 647 -30.08 -16.69 -13.68
N ASN A 648 -30.55 -16.05 -14.77
CA ASN A 648 -31.92 -15.55 -14.92
C ASN A 648 -32.50 -15.99 -16.28
N PRO A 649 -32.92 -17.27 -16.42
CA PRO A 649 -33.36 -17.84 -17.69
C PRO A 649 -34.62 -17.19 -18.26
N GLU A 650 -35.39 -16.44 -17.47
CA GLU A 650 -36.54 -15.68 -17.94
C GLU A 650 -36.13 -14.51 -18.85
N TRP A 651 -35.02 -13.81 -18.55
CA TRP A 651 -34.48 -12.76 -19.42
C TRP A 651 -33.76 -13.34 -20.64
N GLN A 652 -33.17 -14.53 -20.49
CA GLN A 652 -32.60 -15.29 -21.60
C GLN A 652 -33.68 -15.66 -22.62
N LYS A 653 -34.79 -16.27 -22.16
CA LYS A 653 -35.93 -16.59 -23.03
C LYS A 653 -36.56 -15.34 -23.64
N TRP A 654 -36.75 -14.27 -22.85
CA TRP A 654 -37.34 -13.01 -23.33
C TRP A 654 -36.54 -12.37 -24.48
N ALA A 655 -35.22 -12.53 -24.51
CA ALA A 655 -34.39 -12.05 -25.61
C ALA A 655 -34.25 -13.07 -26.76
N ALA A 656 -34.20 -14.37 -26.47
CA ALA A 656 -34.28 -15.41 -27.50
C ALA A 656 -35.58 -15.29 -28.32
N GLU A 657 -36.72 -15.02 -27.67
CA GLU A 657 -38.00 -14.73 -28.33
C GLU A 657 -37.93 -13.58 -29.35
N GLU A 658 -37.08 -12.57 -29.15
CA GLU A 658 -36.85 -11.50 -30.13
C GLU A 658 -35.91 -11.97 -31.24
N VAL A 659 -34.82 -12.67 -30.91
CA VAL A 659 -33.88 -13.23 -31.89
C VAL A 659 -34.57 -14.23 -32.83
N ASP A 660 -35.44 -15.09 -32.31
CA ASP A 660 -36.24 -16.06 -33.08
C ASP A 660 -37.19 -15.36 -34.06
N GLN A 661 -37.88 -14.31 -33.61
CA GLN A 661 -38.82 -13.54 -34.44
C GLN A 661 -38.10 -12.72 -35.51
N VAL A 662 -37.00 -12.06 -35.14
CA VAL A 662 -36.21 -11.19 -36.03
C VAL A 662 -35.40 -11.99 -37.05
N THR A 663 -35.00 -13.23 -36.73
CA THR A 663 -34.16 -14.09 -37.61
C THR A 663 -34.90 -15.31 -38.17
N ALA A 664 -36.23 -15.27 -38.16
CA ALA A 664 -37.10 -16.36 -38.60
C ALA A 664 -36.85 -16.74 -40.08
N GLY A 665 -36.41 -17.98 -40.31
CA GLY A 665 -36.14 -18.50 -41.66
C GLY A 665 -34.81 -18.04 -42.28
N VAL A 666 -33.91 -17.41 -41.51
CA VAL A 666 -32.61 -16.90 -41.98
C VAL A 666 -31.47 -17.50 -41.16
N ASP A 667 -30.43 -18.01 -41.83
CA ASP A 667 -29.21 -18.53 -41.17
C ASP A 667 -28.40 -17.39 -40.53
N LEU A 668 -27.68 -17.69 -39.45
CA LEU A 668 -26.77 -16.72 -38.80
C LEU A 668 -25.81 -16.02 -39.77
N LYS A 669 -25.32 -16.75 -40.79
CA LYS A 669 -24.37 -16.21 -41.77
C LYS A 669 -24.93 -15.02 -42.57
N ASP A 670 -26.22 -15.08 -42.92
CA ASP A 670 -26.90 -14.14 -43.83
C ASP A 670 -27.53 -12.93 -43.11
N LEU A 671 -27.41 -12.84 -41.78
CA LEU A 671 -27.90 -11.70 -41.02
C LEU A 671 -27.00 -10.48 -41.26
N ASP A 672 -27.43 -9.50 -42.07
CA ASP A 672 -26.67 -8.26 -42.29
C ASP A 672 -26.80 -7.25 -41.13
N TYR A 673 -25.91 -6.27 -41.10
CA TYR A 673 -25.91 -5.23 -40.05
C TYR A 673 -27.12 -4.30 -40.12
N GLU A 674 -27.40 -3.73 -41.31
CA GLU A 674 -28.37 -2.63 -41.47
C GLU A 674 -29.81 -3.08 -41.18
N THR A 675 -30.15 -4.32 -41.54
CA THR A 675 -31.50 -4.88 -41.36
C THR A 675 -31.73 -5.40 -39.95
N TYR A 676 -30.77 -6.12 -39.35
CA TYR A 676 -31.04 -6.90 -38.13
C TYR A 676 -30.62 -6.20 -36.83
N TYR A 677 -29.52 -5.44 -36.79
CA TYR A 677 -29.10 -4.73 -35.57
C TYR A 677 -30.16 -3.76 -35.01
N PRO A 678 -30.87 -2.94 -35.81
CA PRO A 678 -31.88 -2.01 -35.29
C PRO A 678 -33.13 -2.69 -34.69
N GLN A 679 -33.34 -3.98 -34.94
CA GLN A 679 -34.50 -4.73 -34.48
C GLN A 679 -34.30 -5.39 -33.11
N LEU A 680 -33.06 -5.71 -32.75
CA LEU A 680 -32.68 -6.50 -31.56
C LEU A 680 -32.60 -5.64 -30.27
N LYS A 681 -33.74 -5.05 -29.89
CA LYS A 681 -33.86 -4.07 -28.80
C LYS A 681 -33.79 -4.72 -27.42
N ARG A 682 -34.37 -5.90 -27.21
CA ARG A 682 -34.31 -6.66 -25.95
C ARG A 682 -32.87 -7.13 -25.68
N VAL A 683 -32.14 -7.55 -26.72
CA VAL A 683 -30.70 -7.83 -26.62
C VAL A 683 -29.91 -6.57 -26.22
N LEU A 684 -30.20 -5.42 -26.83
CA LEU A 684 -29.55 -4.15 -26.48
C LEU A 684 -29.94 -3.64 -25.08
N ALA A 685 -31.17 -3.90 -24.62
CA ALA A 685 -31.65 -3.63 -23.26
C ALA A 685 -30.91 -4.46 -22.20
N ILE A 686 -30.61 -5.73 -22.50
CA ILE A 686 -29.72 -6.57 -21.68
C ILE A 686 -28.32 -5.93 -21.55
N MET A 687 -27.74 -5.42 -22.65
CA MET A 687 -26.46 -4.70 -22.59
C MET A 687 -26.54 -3.49 -21.64
N HIS A 688 -27.60 -2.69 -21.75
CA HIS A 688 -27.77 -1.48 -20.95
C HIS A 688 -27.89 -1.80 -19.46
N GLU A 689 -28.63 -2.85 -19.10
CA GLU A 689 -28.77 -3.27 -17.70
C GLU A 689 -27.50 -3.92 -17.13
N THR A 690 -26.77 -4.72 -17.91
CA THR A 690 -25.45 -5.22 -17.50
C THR A 690 -24.47 -4.07 -17.30
N LEU A 691 -24.40 -3.09 -18.21
CA LEU A 691 -23.54 -1.91 -18.07
C LEU A 691 -23.97 -0.99 -16.90
N ARG A 692 -25.23 -1.05 -16.49
CA ARG A 692 -25.73 -0.30 -15.33
C ARG A 692 -25.15 -0.86 -14.02
N LEU A 693 -25.14 -2.18 -13.83
CA LEU A 693 -24.66 -2.82 -12.60
C LEU A 693 -23.17 -3.19 -12.62
N PHE A 694 -22.65 -3.59 -13.78
CA PHE A 694 -21.31 -4.18 -13.97
C PHE A 694 -20.45 -3.43 -15.01
N GLY A 695 -20.73 -2.14 -15.24
CA GLY A 695 -20.00 -1.30 -16.18
C GLY A 695 -18.50 -1.19 -15.86
N ALA A 696 -17.64 -1.46 -16.85
CA ALA A 696 -16.18 -1.47 -16.71
C ALA A 696 -15.59 -0.13 -16.25
N ALA A 697 -16.18 0.99 -16.69
CA ALA A 697 -15.79 2.33 -16.24
C ALA A 697 -16.36 2.64 -14.85
N ARG A 698 -15.50 2.67 -13.83
CA ARG A 698 -15.92 2.87 -12.43
C ARG A 698 -16.22 4.33 -12.08
N ALA A 699 -15.56 5.28 -12.74
CA ALA A 699 -15.74 6.72 -12.53
C ALA A 699 -15.27 7.55 -13.73
N VAL A 700 -15.84 8.75 -13.92
CA VAL A 700 -15.34 9.74 -14.90
C VAL A 700 -14.50 10.80 -14.15
N PRO A 701 -13.15 10.81 -14.30
CA PRO A 701 -12.28 11.73 -13.58
C PRO A 701 -12.13 13.09 -14.29
N LYS A 702 -12.54 14.15 -13.58
CA LYS A 702 -12.37 15.56 -13.96
C LYS A 702 -11.44 16.30 -13.00
N THR A 703 -10.99 17.49 -13.40
CA THR A 703 -10.33 18.47 -12.53
C THR A 703 -10.72 19.89 -12.92
N THR A 704 -10.68 20.81 -11.96
CA THR A 704 -10.81 22.25 -12.21
C THR A 704 -9.45 22.88 -12.52
N LEU A 705 -9.41 23.87 -13.43
CA LEU A 705 -8.22 24.71 -13.70
C LEU A 705 -8.26 26.06 -12.96
N VAL A 706 -9.47 26.59 -12.80
CA VAL A 706 -9.80 27.79 -12.02
C VAL A 706 -10.92 27.43 -11.03
N ASP A 707 -11.27 28.33 -10.12
CA ASP A 707 -12.40 28.10 -9.21
C ASP A 707 -13.70 28.09 -10.02
N GLN A 708 -14.56 27.10 -9.80
CA GLN A 708 -15.71 26.78 -10.68
C GLN A 708 -16.96 26.46 -9.89
N THR A 709 -18.11 27.00 -10.29
CA THR A 709 -19.40 26.69 -9.63
C THR A 709 -19.98 25.38 -10.16
N LEU A 710 -20.36 24.48 -9.26
CA LEU A 710 -21.13 23.26 -9.53
C LEU A 710 -22.46 23.33 -8.77
N LYS A 711 -23.58 22.99 -9.43
CA LYS A 711 -24.89 22.89 -8.77
C LYS A 711 -25.16 21.45 -8.35
N VAL A 712 -25.53 21.25 -7.08
CA VAL A 712 -25.88 19.95 -6.49
C VAL A 712 -27.14 20.16 -5.66
N ASN A 713 -28.21 19.40 -5.97
CA ASN A 713 -29.50 19.47 -5.27
C ASN A 713 -30.03 20.90 -5.08
N GLY A 714 -29.98 21.70 -6.14
CA GLY A 714 -30.42 23.10 -6.17
C GLY A 714 -29.38 24.11 -5.65
N THR A 715 -28.47 23.69 -4.77
CA THR A 715 -27.45 24.56 -4.15
C THR A 715 -26.22 24.71 -5.05
N SER A 716 -25.74 25.94 -5.21
CA SER A 716 -24.49 26.26 -5.90
C SER A 716 -23.30 26.15 -4.95
N TYR A 717 -22.29 25.36 -5.31
CA TYR A 717 -21.03 25.20 -4.57
C TYR A 717 -19.84 25.65 -5.41
N THR A 718 -18.95 26.45 -4.83
CA THR A 718 -17.67 26.81 -5.46
C THR A 718 -16.65 25.69 -5.24
N ILE A 719 -16.25 25.03 -6.32
CA ILE A 719 -15.19 24.02 -6.34
C ILE A 719 -13.85 24.73 -6.62
N PRO A 720 -12.87 24.71 -5.70
CA PRO A 720 -11.58 25.40 -5.91
C PRO A 720 -10.79 24.81 -7.08
N LYS A 721 -9.90 25.61 -7.68
CA LYS A 721 -8.93 25.19 -8.70
C LYS A 721 -8.04 24.03 -8.27
N ASN A 722 -7.66 23.18 -9.22
CA ASN A 722 -6.88 21.95 -9.01
C ASN A 722 -7.57 20.92 -8.09
N THR A 723 -8.90 21.00 -7.93
CA THR A 723 -9.68 19.98 -7.23
C THR A 723 -10.01 18.84 -8.18
N PHE A 724 -9.63 17.62 -7.80
CA PHE A 724 -10.07 16.42 -8.52
C PHE A 724 -11.55 16.16 -8.23
N ILE A 725 -12.31 15.81 -9.27
CA ILE A 725 -13.73 15.47 -9.18
C ILE A 725 -13.93 14.11 -9.84
N GLY A 726 -14.48 13.13 -9.11
CA GLY A 726 -14.90 11.85 -9.68
C GLY A 726 -16.42 11.77 -9.81
N VAL A 727 -16.95 11.64 -11.01
CA VAL A 727 -18.31 11.12 -11.20
C VAL A 727 -18.26 9.64 -10.83
N ASN A 728 -18.88 9.23 -9.73
CA ASN A 728 -18.93 7.84 -9.27
C ASN A 728 -20.02 7.11 -10.06
N LEU A 729 -19.63 6.40 -11.13
CA LEU A 729 -20.57 5.73 -12.03
C LEU A 729 -21.29 4.58 -11.33
N ALA A 730 -20.59 3.79 -10.51
CA ALA A 730 -21.19 2.66 -9.80
C ALA A 730 -22.31 3.11 -8.85
N GLY A 731 -22.08 4.15 -8.04
CA GLY A 731 -23.12 4.73 -7.18
C GLY A 731 -24.24 5.41 -7.98
N LEU A 732 -23.90 6.16 -9.02
CA LEU A 732 -24.86 6.84 -9.90
C LEU A 732 -25.85 5.86 -10.56
N HIS A 733 -25.34 4.75 -11.09
CA HIS A 733 -26.13 3.74 -11.81
C HIS A 733 -26.98 2.85 -10.89
N THR A 734 -26.74 2.87 -9.58
CA THR A 734 -27.46 2.08 -8.55
C THR A 734 -28.22 2.94 -7.54
N SER A 735 -28.17 4.27 -7.69
CA SER A 735 -28.86 5.21 -6.82
C SER A 735 -30.37 5.04 -6.91
N SER A 736 -31.02 4.72 -5.79
CA SER A 736 -32.48 4.61 -5.71
C SER A 736 -33.21 5.94 -5.96
N ALA A 737 -32.49 7.09 -5.94
CA ALA A 737 -33.04 8.38 -6.37
C ALA A 737 -33.14 8.54 -7.89
N SER A 738 -32.40 7.73 -8.65
CA SER A 738 -32.45 7.67 -10.12
C SER A 738 -33.22 6.44 -10.64
N TRP A 739 -33.20 5.33 -9.89
CA TRP A 739 -33.62 4.00 -10.36
C TRP A 739 -34.69 3.33 -9.46
N GLY A 740 -35.21 4.02 -8.44
CA GLY A 740 -36.24 3.51 -7.54
C GLY A 740 -35.78 2.40 -6.59
N ASP A 741 -36.72 1.72 -5.93
CA ASP A 741 -36.42 0.66 -4.95
C ASP A 741 -35.98 -0.67 -5.59
N ASN A 742 -36.05 -0.80 -6.92
CA ASN A 742 -35.48 -1.92 -7.68
C ASN A 742 -34.12 -1.60 -8.34
N ALA A 743 -33.45 -0.53 -7.89
CA ALA A 743 -32.16 -0.09 -8.42
C ALA A 743 -31.05 -1.16 -8.37
N LEU A 744 -31.13 -2.13 -7.46
CA LEU A 744 -30.12 -3.18 -7.32
C LEU A 744 -30.48 -4.48 -8.08
N GLN A 745 -31.68 -4.58 -8.63
CA GLN A 745 -32.11 -5.72 -9.45
C GLN A 745 -31.64 -5.55 -10.89
N TRP A 746 -31.12 -6.63 -11.50
CA TRP A 746 -30.87 -6.70 -12.94
C TRP A 746 -32.21 -6.95 -13.63
N LEU A 747 -32.79 -5.91 -14.20
CA LEU A 747 -34.13 -5.88 -14.81
C LEU A 747 -34.05 -5.30 -16.23
N PRO A 748 -33.64 -6.09 -17.25
CA PRO A 748 -33.50 -5.61 -18.63
C PRO A 748 -34.75 -4.92 -19.20
N SER A 749 -35.95 -5.37 -18.82
CA SER A 749 -37.22 -4.77 -19.23
C SER A 749 -37.38 -3.28 -18.87
N ARG A 750 -36.61 -2.72 -17.91
CA ARG A 750 -36.65 -1.27 -17.61
C ARG A 750 -36.21 -0.39 -18.79
N TRP A 751 -35.55 -0.99 -19.78
CA TRP A 751 -35.06 -0.34 -20.99
C TRP A 751 -35.99 -0.49 -22.19
N ILE A 752 -37.15 -1.14 -22.03
CA ILE A 752 -38.15 -1.31 -23.08
C ILE A 752 -39.44 -0.57 -22.68
N THR A 753 -39.99 0.21 -23.61
CA THR A 753 -41.27 0.92 -23.44
C THR A 753 -42.46 -0.01 -23.67
N ALA A 754 -43.66 0.41 -23.26
CA ALA A 754 -44.90 -0.36 -23.45
C ALA A 754 -45.27 -0.61 -24.93
N ASP A 755 -44.66 0.11 -25.87
CA ASP A 755 -44.79 -0.03 -27.32
C ASP A 755 -43.54 -0.69 -27.97
N GLU A 756 -42.80 -1.50 -27.20
CA GLU A 756 -41.63 -2.29 -27.61
C GLU A 756 -40.56 -1.50 -28.37
N LYS A 757 -40.18 -0.33 -27.83
CA LYS A 757 -39.04 0.48 -28.27
C LYS A 757 -38.01 0.59 -27.15
N LEU A 758 -36.76 0.83 -27.51
CA LEU A 758 -35.71 1.10 -26.52
C LEU A 758 -35.99 2.46 -25.84
N ALA A 759 -36.04 2.46 -24.52
CA ALA A 759 -36.29 3.65 -23.72
C ALA A 759 -35.11 4.64 -23.83
N PRO A 760 -35.36 5.97 -23.85
CA PRO A 760 -34.30 6.96 -23.93
C PRO A 760 -33.40 6.92 -22.70
N MET A 761 -32.08 6.89 -22.91
CA MET A 761 -31.09 6.81 -21.82
C MET A 761 -31.31 7.91 -20.76
N PRO A 762 -31.50 7.56 -19.47
CA PRO A 762 -31.75 8.53 -18.40
C PRO A 762 -30.63 9.56 -18.26
N ALA A 763 -30.90 10.80 -18.69
CA ALA A 763 -29.92 11.87 -18.81
C ALA A 763 -29.20 12.14 -17.48
N GLY A 764 -27.87 11.97 -17.49
CA GLY A 764 -27.03 12.13 -16.29
C GLY A 764 -27.09 10.99 -15.28
N ALA A 765 -28.09 10.10 -15.35
CA ALA A 765 -28.27 8.95 -14.45
C ALA A 765 -27.68 7.64 -15.01
N PHE A 766 -27.54 7.54 -16.33
CA PHE A 766 -26.84 6.46 -17.02
C PHE A 766 -25.71 7.03 -17.88
N LEU A 767 -24.46 6.65 -17.58
CA LEU A 767 -23.24 7.22 -18.15
C LEU A 767 -22.11 6.18 -18.42
N PRO A 768 -22.35 4.93 -18.86
CA PRO A 768 -21.28 3.94 -19.03
C PRO A 768 -20.23 4.37 -20.08
N TRP A 769 -20.67 5.01 -21.17
CA TRP A 769 -19.79 5.63 -22.19
C TRP A 769 -19.42 7.09 -21.89
N ALA A 770 -19.69 7.58 -20.66
CA ALA A 770 -19.78 8.99 -20.28
C ALA A 770 -20.78 9.78 -21.15
N ALA A 771 -20.76 11.12 -21.08
CA ALA A 771 -21.64 11.99 -21.85
C ALA A 771 -20.97 13.31 -22.28
N GLY A 772 -21.68 14.08 -23.11
CA GLY A 772 -21.20 15.34 -23.67
C GLY A 772 -20.08 15.12 -24.71
N PRO A 773 -19.27 16.15 -25.01
CA PRO A 773 -18.26 16.08 -26.08
C PRO A 773 -17.17 15.02 -25.88
N ARG A 774 -17.05 14.43 -24.68
CA ARG A 774 -16.07 13.40 -24.32
C ARG A 774 -16.65 11.97 -24.27
N VAL A 775 -17.88 11.75 -24.74
CA VAL A 775 -18.50 10.42 -24.88
C VAL A 775 -17.60 9.45 -25.67
N CYS A 776 -17.64 8.15 -25.34
CA CYS A 776 -16.87 7.13 -26.06
C CYS A 776 -17.14 7.20 -27.58
N PRO A 777 -16.11 7.17 -28.46
CA PRO A 777 -16.33 7.11 -29.90
C PRO A 777 -16.81 5.71 -30.30
N GLY A 778 -16.22 4.63 -29.77
CA GLY A 778 -16.65 3.25 -29.95
C GLY A 778 -17.90 2.86 -29.16
N LYS A 779 -18.86 3.78 -28.96
CA LYS A 779 -20.16 3.47 -28.32
C LYS A 779 -20.91 2.45 -29.18
N GLU A 780 -21.25 2.82 -30.41
CA GLU A 780 -22.02 1.93 -31.30
C GLU A 780 -21.21 0.67 -31.63
N PHE A 781 -19.90 0.76 -31.90
CA PHE A 781 -18.99 -0.39 -32.04
C PHE A 781 -19.23 -1.44 -30.93
N SER A 782 -19.18 -1.03 -29.66
CA SER A 782 -19.37 -1.95 -28.52
C SER A 782 -20.80 -2.52 -28.43
N GLN A 783 -21.81 -1.82 -28.93
CA GLN A 783 -23.20 -2.31 -28.98
C GLN A 783 -23.41 -3.29 -30.12
N VAL A 784 -22.83 -3.01 -31.29
CA VAL A 784 -22.93 -3.87 -32.49
C VAL A 784 -22.19 -5.17 -32.27
N GLU A 785 -20.97 -5.11 -31.72
CA GLU A 785 -20.22 -6.28 -31.22
C GLU A 785 -21.07 -7.10 -30.25
N PHE A 786 -21.63 -6.46 -29.22
CA PHE A 786 -22.41 -7.14 -28.19
C PHE A 786 -23.69 -7.79 -28.73
N VAL A 787 -24.46 -7.08 -29.56
CA VAL A 787 -25.73 -7.58 -30.11
C VAL A 787 -25.46 -8.71 -31.10
N ALA A 788 -24.41 -8.64 -31.93
CA ALA A 788 -24.01 -9.74 -32.81
C ALA A 788 -23.65 -11.01 -32.02
N VAL A 789 -22.81 -10.88 -30.99
CA VAL A 789 -22.41 -12.02 -30.14
C VAL A 789 -23.62 -12.63 -29.42
N MET A 790 -24.49 -11.79 -28.85
CA MET A 790 -25.65 -12.28 -28.10
C MET A 790 -26.75 -12.84 -29.01
N ALA A 791 -26.90 -12.35 -30.25
CA ALA A 791 -27.81 -12.95 -31.24
C ALA A 791 -27.32 -14.33 -31.69
N CYS A 792 -26.02 -14.47 -32.01
CA CYS A 792 -25.42 -15.77 -32.34
C CYS A 792 -25.49 -16.77 -31.17
N LEU A 793 -25.38 -16.29 -29.92
CA LEU A 793 -25.59 -17.11 -28.73
C LEU A 793 -27.06 -17.58 -28.65
N LEU A 794 -28.01 -16.63 -28.59
CA LEU A 794 -29.40 -16.89 -28.20
C LEU A 794 -30.25 -17.59 -29.27
N LYS A 795 -29.84 -17.58 -30.55
CA LYS A 795 -30.58 -18.27 -31.63
C LYS A 795 -30.47 -19.78 -31.53
N ASP A 796 -29.24 -20.28 -31.34
CA ASP A 796 -28.92 -21.71 -31.48
C ASP A 796 -28.57 -22.37 -30.12
N TYR A 797 -28.33 -21.58 -29.06
CA TYR A 797 -27.86 -22.09 -27.76
C TYR A 797 -28.56 -21.41 -26.57
N THR A 798 -28.74 -22.19 -25.50
CA THR A 798 -29.02 -21.67 -24.15
C THR A 798 -27.81 -21.86 -23.25
N VAL A 799 -27.53 -20.88 -22.38
CA VAL A 799 -26.51 -20.99 -21.33
C VAL A 799 -27.15 -21.25 -19.98
N GLU A 800 -26.61 -22.22 -19.24
CA GLU A 800 -27.08 -22.58 -17.91
C GLU A 800 -25.91 -22.82 -16.95
N PRO A 801 -26.10 -22.69 -15.62
CA PRO A 801 -25.07 -23.02 -14.65
C PRO A 801 -24.92 -24.54 -14.61
N ALA A 802 -23.71 -25.05 -14.84
CA ALA A 802 -23.42 -26.48 -14.88
C ALA A 802 -23.95 -27.27 -13.65
N GLU A 803 -24.04 -28.60 -13.75
CA GLU A 803 -24.24 -29.43 -12.56
C GLU A 803 -23.14 -29.18 -11.53
N GLY A 804 -23.50 -29.13 -10.25
CA GLY A 804 -22.61 -28.62 -9.20
C GLY A 804 -22.45 -27.09 -9.23
N GLY A 805 -22.66 -26.41 -10.36
CA GLY A 805 -22.70 -24.96 -10.56
C GLY A 805 -24.03 -24.33 -10.14
N GLN A 806 -25.19 -24.91 -10.48
CA GLN A 806 -26.45 -24.58 -9.80
C GLN A 806 -26.34 -24.86 -8.29
N ALA A 807 -25.64 -25.93 -7.93
CA ALA A 807 -25.34 -26.24 -6.54
C ALA A 807 -24.23 -25.36 -5.94
N ALA A 808 -23.50 -24.56 -6.72
CA ALA A 808 -22.51 -23.58 -6.26
C ALA A 808 -23.13 -22.19 -6.09
N ALA A 809 -24.09 -21.80 -6.95
CA ALA A 809 -24.99 -20.69 -6.66
C ALA A 809 -25.82 -21.00 -5.39
N ARG A 810 -26.41 -22.20 -5.31
CA ARG A 810 -27.10 -22.67 -4.08
C ARG A 810 -26.16 -23.01 -2.93
N ALA A 811 -24.85 -23.23 -3.14
CA ALA A 811 -23.88 -23.39 -2.05
C ALA A 811 -23.20 -22.09 -1.62
N LEU A 812 -23.21 -21.04 -2.44
CA LEU A 812 -23.01 -19.66 -1.99
C LEU A 812 -24.18 -19.26 -1.09
N GLN A 813 -25.42 -19.62 -1.44
CA GLN A 813 -26.54 -19.60 -0.48
C GLN A 813 -26.30 -20.52 0.75
N LYS A 814 -25.59 -21.66 0.61
CA LYS A 814 -25.12 -22.46 1.77
C LYS A 814 -23.91 -21.88 2.52
N VAL A 815 -23.24 -20.83 2.06
CA VAL A 815 -22.19 -20.18 2.88
C VAL A 815 -22.80 -19.60 4.16
N ASP A 816 -24.10 -19.27 4.14
CA ASP A 816 -24.89 -18.91 5.32
C ASP A 816 -25.37 -20.14 6.14
N ASN A 817 -25.56 -21.31 5.52
CA ASN A 817 -25.89 -22.57 6.21
C ASN A 817 -24.70 -23.16 7.00
N GLY A 818 -23.47 -22.88 6.56
CA GLY A 818 -22.23 -23.29 7.24
C GLY A 818 -21.83 -24.75 7.00
N GLU A 819 -20.83 -24.96 6.13
CA GLU A 819 -20.13 -26.25 5.97
C GLU A 819 -18.60 -25.96 6.03
N PRO A 820 -17.76 -26.71 6.79
CA PRO A 820 -16.35 -26.36 6.98
C PRO A 820 -15.47 -26.42 5.71
N ILE A 821 -14.84 -25.30 5.33
CA ILE A 821 -13.96 -25.22 4.16
C ILE A 821 -12.56 -25.77 4.50
N ARG A 822 -12.22 -26.95 3.97
CA ARG A 822 -10.87 -27.54 4.12
C ARG A 822 -9.83 -26.83 3.25
N MET A 823 -8.74 -26.40 3.88
CA MET A 823 -7.56 -25.78 3.24
C MET A 823 -6.26 -26.44 3.72
N ARG A 824 -5.10 -25.96 3.24
CA ARG A 824 -3.78 -26.50 3.60
C ARG A 824 -2.83 -25.36 3.99
N LEU A 825 -2.36 -25.39 5.23
CA LEU A 825 -1.41 -24.42 5.78
C LEU A 825 -0.05 -25.10 5.96
N GLY A 826 0.85 -24.87 5.00
CA GLY A 826 2.07 -25.67 4.85
C GLY A 826 1.73 -27.15 4.66
N ASN A 827 2.28 -28.01 5.53
CA ASN A 827 2.02 -29.45 5.48
C ASN A 827 0.71 -29.88 6.18
N VAL A 828 0.04 -28.98 6.91
CA VAL A 828 -1.13 -29.30 7.76
C VAL A 828 -2.44 -28.99 7.03
N HIS A 829 -3.48 -29.80 7.24
CA HIS A 829 -4.84 -29.43 6.84
C HIS A 829 -5.52 -28.60 7.92
N ALA A 830 -6.10 -27.47 7.53
CA ALA A 830 -6.92 -26.63 8.40
C ALA A 830 -8.35 -26.56 7.84
N TYR A 831 -9.33 -26.27 8.69
CA TYR A 831 -10.73 -26.13 8.29
C TYR A 831 -11.23 -24.75 8.73
N LEU A 832 -11.67 -23.93 7.78
CA LEU A 832 -12.29 -22.64 8.04
C LEU A 832 -13.79 -22.85 8.27
N ILE A 833 -14.25 -22.60 9.49
CA ILE A 833 -15.67 -22.71 9.88
C ILE A 833 -16.26 -21.30 9.92
N HIS A 834 -17.26 -21.05 9.08
CA HIS A 834 -17.98 -19.78 8.98
C HIS A 834 -19.48 -19.97 9.28
N GLY A 835 -20.21 -18.86 9.42
CA GLY A 835 -21.62 -18.83 9.79
C GLY A 835 -21.82 -18.86 11.31
N THR A 836 -22.61 -17.91 11.84
CA THR A 836 -22.78 -17.71 13.29
C THR A 836 -23.31 -18.96 14.00
N ARG A 837 -24.18 -19.74 13.34
CA ARG A 837 -24.72 -21.01 13.86
C ARG A 837 -23.62 -22.06 14.05
N ASN A 838 -22.69 -22.18 13.11
CA ASN A 838 -21.59 -23.14 13.19
C ASN A 838 -20.54 -22.72 14.21
N VAL A 839 -20.19 -21.44 14.23
CA VAL A 839 -19.31 -20.87 15.27
C VAL A 839 -19.91 -21.13 16.65
N GLN A 840 -21.24 -20.97 16.82
CA GLN A 840 -21.94 -21.36 18.04
C GLN A 840 -21.97 -22.87 18.29
N GLN A 841 -22.09 -23.75 17.29
CA GLN A 841 -22.02 -25.20 17.50
C GLN A 841 -20.63 -25.64 17.95
N VAL A 842 -19.58 -25.15 17.30
CA VAL A 842 -18.17 -25.34 17.67
C VAL A 842 -17.96 -24.92 19.12
N PHE A 843 -18.36 -23.71 19.52
CA PHE A 843 -18.20 -23.25 20.90
C PHE A 843 -19.18 -23.90 21.92
N ARG A 844 -20.33 -24.43 21.49
CA ARG A 844 -21.20 -25.29 22.34
C ARG A 844 -20.54 -26.63 22.65
N CYS A 845 -19.86 -27.24 21.67
CA CYS A 845 -19.03 -28.44 21.84
C CYS A 845 -17.59 -28.13 22.29
N SER A 846 -17.36 -27.00 22.99
CA SER A 846 -16.02 -26.61 23.47
C SER A 846 -15.33 -27.63 24.38
N LYS A 847 -16.07 -28.59 24.95
CA LYS A 847 -15.54 -29.72 25.72
C LYS A 847 -14.87 -30.81 24.87
N GLU A 848 -15.07 -30.78 23.55
CA GLU A 848 -14.50 -31.70 22.56
C GLU A 848 -13.41 -31.01 21.71
N LEU A 849 -13.25 -29.68 21.85
CA LEU A 849 -12.21 -28.91 21.17
C LEU A 849 -10.93 -28.85 22.00
N THR A 850 -9.92 -29.59 21.57
CA THR A 850 -8.60 -29.57 22.19
C THR A 850 -7.63 -28.56 21.56
N LEU A 851 -6.91 -27.82 22.40
CA LEU A 851 -5.73 -27.03 22.03
C LEU A 851 -4.42 -27.75 22.42
N GLU A 852 -4.49 -28.98 22.94
CA GLU A 852 -3.38 -29.72 23.56
C GLU A 852 -2.25 -29.98 22.54
N GLU A 853 -2.58 -30.29 21.27
CA GLU A 853 -1.57 -30.46 20.20
C GLU A 853 -0.85 -29.14 19.85
N PHE A 854 -1.58 -28.01 19.83
CA PHE A 854 -0.98 -26.70 19.58
C PHE A 854 -0.10 -26.27 20.76
N ALA A 855 -0.57 -26.45 21.99
CA ALA A 855 0.19 -26.19 23.20
C ALA A 855 1.49 -27.01 23.26
N LEU A 856 1.44 -28.30 22.89
CA LEU A 856 2.62 -29.16 22.83
C LEU A 856 3.62 -28.69 21.76
N ARG A 857 3.15 -28.32 20.56
CA ARG A 857 4.00 -27.76 19.48
C ARG A 857 4.67 -26.44 19.91
N VAL A 858 3.95 -25.56 20.62
CA VAL A 858 4.51 -24.32 21.19
C VAL A 858 5.55 -24.64 22.27
N ALA A 859 5.26 -25.60 23.16
CA ALA A 859 6.21 -26.02 24.19
C ALA A 859 7.51 -26.58 23.59
N GLN A 860 7.42 -27.47 22.61
CA GLN A 860 8.57 -28.02 21.88
C GLN A 860 9.42 -26.94 21.20
N LYS A 861 8.82 -26.08 20.36
CA LYS A 861 9.57 -25.13 19.53
C LYS A 861 10.00 -23.85 20.27
N VAL A 862 9.06 -23.26 21.00
CA VAL A 862 9.22 -21.91 21.59
C VAL A 862 9.76 -22.00 23.01
N LYS A 863 9.53 -23.12 23.72
CA LYS A 863 9.91 -23.32 25.13
C LYS A 863 10.87 -24.51 25.32
N ARG A 864 11.39 -25.10 24.23
CA ARG A 864 12.37 -26.21 24.21
C ARG A 864 12.00 -27.45 25.04
N LEU A 865 10.71 -27.78 25.19
CA LEU A 865 10.25 -28.99 25.87
C LEU A 865 11.02 -30.23 25.35
N PRO A 866 11.75 -30.98 26.21
CA PRO A 866 12.59 -32.09 25.76
C PRO A 866 11.77 -33.18 25.05
N ALA A 867 12.37 -33.81 24.03
CA ALA A 867 11.65 -34.80 23.21
C ALA A 867 11.08 -35.98 24.02
N LYS A 868 11.77 -36.40 25.09
CA LYS A 868 11.28 -37.41 26.05
C LYS A 868 9.99 -36.97 26.73
N ASP A 869 9.99 -35.78 27.32
CA ASP A 869 8.87 -35.25 28.09
C ASP A 869 7.69 -34.87 27.18
N ALA A 870 7.98 -34.36 25.98
CA ALA A 870 6.96 -34.13 24.96
C ALA A 870 6.32 -35.45 24.49
N ALA A 871 7.09 -36.51 24.30
CA ALA A 871 6.59 -37.83 23.93
C ALA A 871 5.86 -38.56 25.09
N LEU A 872 6.15 -38.20 26.35
CA LEU A 872 5.38 -38.64 27.51
C LEU A 872 3.99 -37.99 27.50
N VAL A 873 3.93 -36.66 27.40
CA VAL A 873 2.66 -35.90 27.41
C VAL A 873 1.82 -36.20 26.16
N ALA A 874 2.43 -36.45 25.00
CA ALA A 874 1.74 -36.85 23.78
C ALA A 874 1.04 -38.22 23.82
N LYS A 875 1.28 -39.04 24.86
CA LYS A 875 0.56 -40.32 25.04
C LYS A 875 -0.83 -40.12 25.63
N ASP A 876 -1.06 -39.06 26.41
CA ASP A 876 -2.40 -38.75 26.90
C ASP A 876 -3.22 -38.10 25.79
N ILE A 877 -4.00 -38.93 25.11
CA ILE A 877 -5.03 -38.54 24.13
C ILE A 877 -6.44 -38.61 24.73
N SER A 878 -6.57 -38.80 26.05
CA SER A 878 -7.87 -38.93 26.73
C SER A 878 -8.59 -37.60 26.94
N GLY A 879 -7.88 -36.49 26.75
CA GLY A 879 -8.38 -35.12 26.89
C GLY A 879 -8.69 -34.70 28.32
N SER A 880 -8.87 -33.39 28.51
CA SER A 880 -9.11 -32.73 29.80
C SER A 880 -10.54 -32.87 30.37
N SER A 881 -11.49 -33.43 29.60
CA SER A 881 -12.90 -33.69 29.97
C SER A 881 -13.05 -34.66 31.16
N ARG A 882 -14.13 -34.55 31.96
CA ARG A 882 -14.41 -35.51 33.05
C ARG A 882 -14.56 -36.94 32.54
N LEU A 883 -15.26 -37.14 31.43
CA LEU A 883 -15.28 -38.41 30.70
C LEU A 883 -14.10 -38.43 29.72
N PRO A 884 -13.28 -39.50 29.67
CA PRO A 884 -12.16 -39.58 28.75
C PRO A 884 -12.64 -39.82 27.31
N LEU A 885 -11.89 -39.31 26.33
CA LEU A 885 -12.12 -39.53 24.90
C LEU A 885 -11.70 -40.94 24.42
N THR A 886 -10.92 -41.65 25.24
CA THR A 886 -10.37 -42.99 24.99
C THR A 886 -10.39 -43.82 26.26
N GLU A 887 -10.26 -45.15 26.18
CA GLU A 887 -10.16 -46.02 27.36
C GLU A 887 -8.80 -45.86 28.05
N THR A 888 -8.69 -44.83 28.89
CA THR A 888 -7.48 -44.43 29.62
C THR A 888 -7.79 -44.35 31.11
N ARG A 889 -6.98 -45.01 31.93
CA ARG A 889 -7.15 -45.05 33.40
C ARG A 889 -6.90 -43.67 33.99
N GLU A 890 -7.69 -43.23 34.98
CA GLU A 890 -7.65 -41.85 35.49
C GLU A 890 -6.25 -41.44 36.01
N GLU A 891 -5.44 -42.39 36.51
CA GLU A 891 -4.06 -42.15 36.92
C GLU A 891 -3.10 -41.79 35.77
N ASP A 892 -3.40 -42.16 34.52
CA ASP A 892 -2.57 -41.88 33.33
C ASP A 892 -2.94 -40.53 32.65
N ARG A 893 -4.00 -39.85 33.11
CA ARG A 893 -4.62 -38.70 32.42
C ARG A 893 -4.01 -37.35 32.83
N ILE A 894 -2.80 -37.08 32.32
CA ILE A 894 -2.03 -35.85 32.48
C ILE A 894 -2.88 -34.58 32.26
N TRP A 895 -3.56 -34.47 31.11
CA TRP A 895 -4.37 -33.29 30.77
C TRP A 895 -5.58 -33.14 31.69
N ARG A 896 -6.18 -34.25 32.15
CA ARG A 896 -7.27 -34.21 33.13
C ARG A 896 -6.80 -33.74 34.51
N LYS A 897 -5.65 -34.21 35.00
CA LYS A 897 -5.08 -33.75 36.29
C LYS A 897 -4.68 -32.27 36.22
N PHE A 898 -4.07 -31.80 35.12
CA PHE A 898 -3.81 -30.37 34.93
C PHE A 898 -5.11 -29.54 34.89
N HIS A 899 -6.11 -29.96 34.12
CA HIS A 899 -7.41 -29.26 34.06
C HIS A 899 -8.09 -29.21 35.43
N LYS A 900 -8.08 -30.30 36.20
CA LYS A 900 -8.61 -30.33 37.58
C LYS A 900 -7.83 -29.40 38.53
N ILE A 901 -6.52 -29.26 38.35
CA ILE A 901 -5.70 -28.30 39.10
C ILE A 901 -6.09 -26.86 38.74
N TYR A 902 -6.26 -26.52 37.46
CA TYR A 902 -6.73 -25.19 37.05
C TYR A 902 -8.18 -24.91 37.51
N GLU A 903 -9.07 -25.88 37.42
CA GLU A 903 -10.44 -25.83 37.94
C GLU A 903 -10.45 -25.51 39.45
N SER A 904 -9.60 -26.18 40.22
CA SER A 904 -9.53 -26.04 41.69
C SER A 904 -8.74 -24.82 42.18
N HIS A 905 -7.70 -24.39 41.45
CA HIS A 905 -6.68 -23.45 41.96
C HIS A 905 -6.40 -22.24 41.04
N LEU A 906 -7.12 -22.08 39.93
CA LEU A 906 -7.03 -20.90 39.04
C LEU A 906 -8.40 -20.31 38.66
N ILE A 907 -9.45 -21.14 38.61
CA ILE A 907 -10.78 -20.76 38.10
C ILE A 907 -11.86 -20.79 39.20
N GLY A 908 -11.74 -21.69 40.19
CA GLY A 908 -12.64 -21.76 41.33
C GLY A 908 -12.63 -20.47 42.17
N ALA A 909 -13.81 -19.98 42.57
CA ALA A 909 -13.98 -18.64 43.14
C ALA A 909 -13.01 -18.31 44.29
N ASN A 910 -12.86 -19.20 45.28
CA ASN A 910 -11.95 -19.01 46.42
C ASN A 910 -10.48 -18.86 45.98
N ALA A 911 -10.05 -19.62 44.96
CA ALA A 911 -8.69 -19.55 44.44
C ALA A 911 -8.46 -18.30 43.58
N VAL A 912 -9.49 -17.84 42.87
CA VAL A 912 -9.47 -16.54 42.18
C VAL A 912 -9.35 -15.40 43.20
N SER A 913 -10.11 -15.43 44.29
CA SER A 913 -9.96 -14.48 45.40
C SER A 913 -8.54 -14.49 45.97
N ALA A 914 -8.02 -15.65 46.39
CA ALA A 914 -6.68 -15.75 46.95
C ALA A 914 -5.59 -15.26 45.98
N LEU A 915 -5.62 -15.67 44.71
CA LEU A 915 -4.66 -15.17 43.70
C LEU A 915 -4.81 -13.67 43.42
N THR A 916 -6.02 -13.11 43.55
CA THR A 916 -6.28 -11.67 43.38
C THR A 916 -5.76 -10.88 44.58
N GLU A 917 -5.98 -11.37 45.81
CA GLU A 917 -5.45 -10.78 47.04
C GLU A 917 -3.91 -10.79 47.02
N LEU A 918 -3.29 -11.94 46.71
CA LEU A 918 -1.84 -12.06 46.54
C LEU A 918 -1.28 -11.16 45.44
N PHE A 919 -2.01 -10.98 44.32
CA PHE A 919 -1.63 -10.02 43.29
C PHE A 919 -1.74 -8.57 43.78
N ILE A 920 -2.79 -8.22 44.52
CA ILE A 920 -2.98 -6.89 45.10
C ILE A 920 -1.88 -6.59 46.12
N ASP A 921 -1.57 -7.51 47.03
CA ASP A 921 -0.52 -7.33 48.04
C ASP A 921 0.87 -7.23 47.41
N THR A 922 1.19 -8.08 46.43
CA THR A 922 2.48 -8.00 45.71
C THR A 922 2.58 -6.76 44.81
N MET A 923 1.47 -6.27 44.26
CA MET A 923 1.40 -4.95 43.61
C MET A 923 1.61 -3.81 44.62
N ILE A 924 1.04 -3.90 45.83
CA ILE A 924 1.21 -2.90 46.88
C ILE A 924 2.68 -2.86 47.34
N ASP A 925 3.34 -3.99 47.50
CA ASP A 925 4.78 -4.07 47.77
C ASP A 925 5.61 -3.42 46.66
N GLU A 926 5.42 -3.86 45.41
CA GLU A 926 6.16 -3.38 44.24
C GLU A 926 5.93 -1.87 43.99
N LEU A 927 4.73 -1.35 44.30
CA LEU A 927 4.41 0.08 44.27
C LEU A 927 5.00 0.84 45.47
N SER A 928 5.02 0.25 46.67
CA SER A 928 5.59 0.87 47.86
C SER A 928 7.10 1.08 47.72
N ALA A 929 7.77 0.14 47.05
CA ALA A 929 9.18 0.24 46.70
C ALA A 929 9.52 1.45 45.79
N VAL A 930 8.54 2.02 45.06
CA VAL A 930 8.77 3.18 44.17
C VAL A 930 8.76 4.52 44.94
N GLY A 931 8.41 4.53 46.24
CA GLY A 931 8.58 5.68 47.13
C GLY A 931 7.49 6.75 47.01
N THR A 932 6.43 6.61 47.81
CA THR A 932 5.17 7.40 47.71
C THR A 932 5.25 8.88 48.12
N HIS A 933 6.41 9.39 48.54
CA HIS A 933 6.54 10.76 49.08
C HIS A 933 6.65 11.88 48.03
N ARG A 934 6.62 11.56 46.73
CA ARG A 934 6.57 12.55 45.63
C ARG A 934 5.69 12.03 44.49
N PRO A 935 5.08 12.91 43.67
CA PRO A 935 4.42 12.48 42.43
C PRO A 935 5.45 11.81 41.51
N ILE A 936 5.22 10.53 41.21
CA ILE A 936 6.03 9.74 40.30
C ILE A 936 5.30 9.53 38.98
N GLU A 937 6.06 9.53 37.88
CA GLU A 937 5.49 9.36 36.56
C GLU A 937 5.71 7.92 36.08
N ILE A 938 4.66 7.10 35.99
CA ILE A 938 4.73 5.71 35.52
C ILE A 938 3.92 5.49 34.24
N GLY A 939 4.48 4.72 33.31
CA GLY A 939 4.06 4.69 31.91
C GLY A 939 3.66 3.31 31.47
N ILE A 940 2.41 3.18 31.02
CA ILE A 940 1.66 1.93 31.03
C ILE A 940 2.47 0.75 30.44
N ASP A 941 2.98 0.82 29.20
CA ASP A 941 3.79 -0.28 28.62
C ASP A 941 4.97 -0.71 29.54
N GLN A 942 5.77 0.22 30.07
CA GLN A 942 6.91 -0.11 30.94
C GLN A 942 6.48 -0.50 32.37
N PHE A 943 5.47 0.16 32.93
CA PHE A 943 4.90 -0.19 34.24
C PHE A 943 4.32 -1.60 34.25
N MET A 944 3.62 -1.96 33.17
CA MET A 944 2.96 -3.25 33.02
C MET A 944 3.98 -4.36 32.74
N LYS A 945 4.97 -4.10 31.86
CA LYS A 945 6.07 -5.04 31.58
C LYS A 945 7.02 -5.26 32.75
N HIS A 946 7.18 -4.27 33.64
CA HIS A 946 8.07 -4.39 34.80
C HIS A 946 7.29 -4.72 36.08
N HIS A 947 6.60 -3.76 36.69
CA HIS A 947 5.96 -3.95 38.00
C HIS A 947 4.78 -4.92 37.97
N MET A 948 3.85 -4.79 37.01
CA MET A 948 2.72 -5.73 36.95
C MET A 948 3.16 -7.14 36.54
N PHE A 949 4.16 -7.26 35.66
CA PHE A 949 4.78 -8.56 35.36
C PHE A 949 5.42 -9.17 36.61
N ARG A 950 6.19 -8.39 37.37
CA ARG A 950 6.82 -8.82 38.63
C ARG A 950 5.76 -9.28 39.64
N ALA A 951 4.79 -8.44 39.98
CA ALA A 951 3.72 -8.81 40.92
C ALA A 951 2.91 -10.04 40.45
N SER A 952 2.48 -10.08 39.18
CA SER A 952 1.77 -11.25 38.62
C SER A 952 2.59 -12.54 38.72
N THR A 953 3.91 -12.43 38.51
CA THR A 953 4.83 -13.56 38.58
C THR A 953 5.17 -13.94 40.03
N ILE A 954 5.22 -13.00 40.98
CA ILE A 954 5.42 -13.26 42.41
C ILE A 954 4.16 -13.90 43.03
N ALA A 955 2.97 -13.38 42.73
CA ALA A 955 1.70 -13.96 43.16
C ALA A 955 1.53 -15.40 42.62
N LEU A 956 1.93 -15.64 41.37
CA LEU A 956 1.90 -16.98 40.77
C LEU A 956 2.99 -17.92 41.32
N ALA A 957 4.26 -17.50 41.29
CA ALA A 957 5.44 -18.37 41.37
C ALA A 957 6.46 -17.99 42.48
N GLY A 958 6.15 -17.00 43.33
CA GLY A 958 7.00 -16.61 44.46
C GLY A 958 8.08 -15.61 44.09
N ARG A 959 8.78 -15.08 45.10
CA ARG A 959 9.83 -14.06 44.89
C ARG A 959 11.12 -14.65 44.33
N LYS A 960 11.37 -15.94 44.57
CA LYS A 960 12.63 -16.62 44.27
C LYS A 960 13.07 -16.56 42.81
N VAL A 961 12.13 -16.47 41.86
CA VAL A 961 12.43 -16.27 40.43
C VAL A 961 13.28 -15.00 40.20
N PHE A 962 12.95 -13.92 40.91
CA PHE A 962 13.65 -12.63 40.83
C PHE A 962 14.86 -12.51 41.76
N ASP A 963 14.98 -13.38 42.78
CA ASP A 963 16.22 -13.51 43.56
C ASP A 963 17.34 -14.17 42.72
N ILE A 964 16.97 -15.06 41.80
CA ILE A 964 17.89 -15.78 40.91
C ILE A 964 18.28 -14.93 39.71
N ASP A 965 17.31 -14.23 39.11
CA ASP A 965 17.55 -13.28 38.02
C ASP A 965 16.71 -12.00 38.21
N PRO A 966 17.27 -10.94 38.83
CA PRO A 966 16.56 -9.68 39.02
C PRO A 966 16.03 -9.07 37.71
N ASP A 967 16.76 -9.29 36.61
CA ASP A 967 16.45 -8.81 35.27
C ASP A 967 15.43 -9.70 34.53
N PHE A 968 14.91 -10.77 35.15
CA PHE A 968 14.07 -11.79 34.50
C PHE A 968 12.88 -11.19 33.72
N ALA A 969 12.30 -10.09 34.21
CA ALA A 969 11.22 -9.39 33.51
C ALA A 969 11.65 -8.87 32.12
N ASP A 970 12.80 -8.20 32.03
CA ASP A 970 13.27 -7.62 30.77
C ASP A 970 13.77 -8.71 29.81
N VAL A 971 14.43 -9.75 30.34
CA VAL A 971 14.80 -10.96 29.57
C VAL A 971 13.56 -11.67 29.02
N PHE A 972 12.47 -11.71 29.80
CA PHE A 972 11.22 -12.35 29.39
C PHE A 972 10.54 -11.61 28.22
N TRP A 973 10.55 -10.28 28.21
CA TRP A 973 10.03 -9.51 27.07
C TRP A 973 10.95 -9.57 25.84
N ASP A 974 12.26 -9.64 26.03
CA ASP A 974 13.23 -9.94 24.97
C ASP A 974 13.01 -11.33 24.32
N TYR A 975 12.42 -12.26 25.06
CA TYR A 975 11.95 -13.56 24.56
C TYR A 975 10.61 -13.45 23.82
N ASP A 976 9.64 -12.72 24.36
CA ASP A 976 8.29 -12.56 23.77
C ASP A 976 8.30 -11.79 22.45
N GLU A 977 9.13 -10.73 22.30
CA GLU A 977 9.28 -9.96 21.06
C GLU A 977 9.66 -10.84 19.84
N ASP A 978 10.38 -11.94 20.08
CA ASP A 978 10.86 -12.88 19.05
C ASP A 978 10.02 -14.18 19.00
N PHE A 979 8.92 -14.29 19.75
CA PHE A 979 8.10 -15.51 19.90
C PHE A 979 7.75 -16.18 18.56
N MET A 980 7.36 -15.37 17.56
CA MET A 980 7.01 -15.87 16.23
C MET A 980 8.24 -16.40 15.46
N SER A 981 9.39 -15.73 15.56
CA SER A 981 10.66 -16.19 14.98
C SER A 981 11.05 -17.56 15.52
N LEU A 982 10.86 -17.77 16.83
CA LEU A 982 11.11 -19.03 17.53
C LEU A 982 10.10 -20.11 17.13
N LEU A 983 8.80 -19.78 16.99
CA LEU A 983 7.75 -20.71 16.57
C LEU A 983 7.93 -21.23 15.13
N TYR A 984 8.40 -20.37 14.23
CA TYR A 984 8.77 -20.77 12.87
C TYR A 984 10.08 -21.58 12.81
N GLY A 985 10.91 -21.55 13.86
CA GLY A 985 12.17 -22.29 13.93
C GLY A 985 13.32 -21.60 13.20
N ILE A 986 13.36 -20.27 13.20
CA ILE A 986 14.45 -19.50 12.59
C ILE A 986 15.79 -19.84 13.27
N PRO A 987 16.88 -20.09 12.52
CA PRO A 987 18.19 -20.44 13.09
C PRO A 987 18.71 -19.42 14.12
N LYS A 988 19.36 -19.92 15.19
CA LYS A 988 19.88 -19.10 16.31
C LYS A 988 20.91 -18.03 15.90
N PHE A 989 21.51 -18.12 14.72
CA PHE A 989 22.40 -17.07 14.18
C PHE A 989 21.65 -15.89 13.52
N LEU A 990 20.37 -16.05 13.20
CA LEU A 990 19.49 -14.98 12.67
C LEU A 990 18.58 -14.40 13.76
N CYS A 991 18.02 -15.26 14.63
CA CYS A 991 17.19 -14.87 15.77
C CYS A 991 18.03 -14.95 17.07
N ARG A 992 19.15 -14.21 17.14
CA ARG A 992 20.12 -14.36 18.25
C ARG A 992 19.61 -13.76 19.57
N LYS A 993 18.87 -12.65 19.53
CA LYS A 993 18.28 -11.98 20.71
C LYS A 993 17.29 -12.91 21.41
N GLY A 994 16.14 -13.18 20.78
CA GLY A 994 15.12 -14.06 21.35
C GLY A 994 15.58 -15.49 21.63
N SER A 995 16.48 -16.07 20.82
CA SER A 995 17.04 -17.40 21.13
C SER A 995 17.89 -17.41 22.40
N ASN A 996 18.63 -16.33 22.69
CA ASN A 996 19.41 -16.21 23.93
C ASN A 996 18.51 -15.86 25.12
N ALA A 997 17.55 -14.94 24.94
CA ALA A 997 16.58 -14.55 25.95
C ALA A 997 15.74 -15.76 26.41
N ARG A 998 15.17 -16.52 25.46
CA ARG A 998 14.49 -17.81 25.73
C ARG A 998 15.37 -18.77 26.51
N ASP A 999 16.62 -18.95 26.08
CA ASP A 999 17.52 -19.90 26.72
C ASP A 999 17.84 -19.46 28.17
N LYS A 1000 18.05 -18.17 28.44
CA LYS A 1000 18.20 -17.63 29.80
C LYS A 1000 16.93 -17.74 30.64
N CYS A 1001 15.74 -17.42 30.09
CA CYS A 1001 14.49 -17.57 30.84
C CYS A 1001 14.22 -19.03 31.24
N LEU A 1002 14.56 -20.00 30.39
CA LEU A 1002 14.47 -21.42 30.72
C LEU A 1002 15.48 -21.83 31.81
N GLU A 1003 16.68 -21.26 31.80
CA GLU A 1003 17.72 -21.45 32.82
C GLU A 1003 17.27 -20.87 34.17
N THR A 1004 16.82 -19.61 34.23
CA THR A 1004 16.25 -18.98 35.44
C THR A 1004 15.09 -19.79 36.02
N VAL A 1005 14.12 -20.21 35.19
CA VAL A 1005 12.95 -20.99 35.65
C VAL A 1005 13.36 -22.41 36.08
N LYS A 1006 14.40 -22.99 35.49
CA LYS A 1006 14.96 -24.28 35.90
C LYS A 1006 15.60 -24.20 37.29
N ASP A 1007 16.44 -23.19 37.50
CA ASP A 1007 17.15 -22.99 38.78
C ASP A 1007 16.18 -22.61 39.90
N TYR A 1008 15.12 -21.85 39.59
CA TYR A 1008 13.99 -21.61 40.49
C TYR A 1008 13.30 -22.91 40.93
N LEU A 1009 12.97 -23.79 39.98
CA LEU A 1009 12.34 -25.08 40.30
C LEU A 1009 13.29 -25.96 41.12
N ASP A 1010 14.56 -26.08 40.73
CA ASP A 1010 15.54 -26.93 41.42
C ASP A 1010 15.81 -26.46 42.86
N GLN A 1011 16.05 -25.15 43.07
CA GLN A 1011 16.19 -24.58 44.40
C GLN A 1011 14.92 -24.74 45.23
N GLY A 1012 13.73 -24.62 44.63
CA GLY A 1012 12.46 -24.88 45.30
C GLY A 1012 12.31 -26.35 45.74
N TRP A 1013 12.66 -27.30 44.87
CA TRP A 1013 12.62 -28.73 45.20
C TRP A 1013 13.64 -29.13 46.28
N GLN A 1014 14.77 -28.43 46.39
CA GLN A 1014 15.80 -28.69 47.40
C GLN A 1014 15.58 -27.98 48.75
N ASN A 1015 14.94 -26.81 48.77
CA ASN A 1015 14.90 -25.93 49.96
C ASN A 1015 13.49 -25.72 50.55
N LEU A 1016 12.42 -26.18 49.90
CA LEU A 1016 11.06 -26.13 50.44
C LEU A 1016 10.75 -27.38 51.27
N ASP A 1017 10.17 -27.23 52.46
CA ASP A 1017 9.54 -28.36 53.14
C ASP A 1017 8.19 -28.68 52.48
N TRP A 1018 8.26 -29.52 51.44
CA TRP A 1018 7.09 -30.03 50.71
C TRP A 1018 6.09 -30.77 51.60
N ARG A 1019 6.55 -31.34 52.72
CA ARG A 1019 5.67 -32.05 53.65
C ARG A 1019 4.85 -31.06 54.47
N ALA A 1020 5.49 -30.07 55.09
CA ALA A 1020 4.80 -28.97 55.78
C ALA A 1020 3.85 -28.23 54.82
N CYS A 1021 4.28 -27.94 53.59
CA CYS A 1021 3.45 -27.30 52.57
C CYS A 1021 2.21 -28.10 52.14
N HIS A 1022 2.19 -29.42 52.33
CA HIS A 1022 1.02 -30.27 52.08
C HIS A 1022 0.19 -30.55 53.35
N GLU A 1023 0.79 -30.58 54.54
CA GLU A 1023 0.09 -30.77 55.81
C GLU A 1023 -0.62 -29.48 56.29
N GLU A 1024 0.04 -28.32 56.18
CA GLU A 1024 -0.57 -27.00 56.45
C GLU A 1024 -1.39 -26.46 55.26
N ASN A 1025 -1.03 -26.88 54.05
CA ASN A 1025 -1.75 -26.59 52.80
C ASN A 1025 -2.04 -25.08 52.51
N PRO A 1026 -1.10 -24.13 52.76
CA PRO A 1026 -1.34 -22.70 52.56
C PRO A 1026 -1.59 -22.36 51.09
N ASP A 1027 -2.35 -21.30 50.82
CA ASP A 1027 -2.67 -20.91 49.43
C ASP A 1027 -1.48 -20.24 48.70
N TRP A 1028 -0.48 -19.74 49.43
CA TRP A 1028 0.79 -19.21 48.90
C TRP A 1028 1.93 -19.34 49.91
N GLU A 1029 3.18 -19.47 49.44
CA GLU A 1029 4.39 -19.22 50.24
C GLU A 1029 5.49 -18.49 49.42
N PRO A 1030 6.51 -17.89 50.06
CA PRO A 1030 7.37 -16.91 49.39
C PRO A 1030 8.32 -17.45 48.32
N ASN A 1031 8.70 -18.73 48.38
CA ASN A 1031 9.76 -19.31 47.56
C ASN A 1031 9.23 -19.92 46.26
N PHE A 1032 8.11 -20.64 46.32
CA PHE A 1032 7.52 -21.34 45.17
C PHE A 1032 6.19 -20.73 44.71
N GLY A 1033 5.58 -19.86 45.53
CA GLY A 1033 4.46 -19.02 45.16
C GLY A 1033 3.12 -19.64 45.48
N SER A 1034 2.22 -19.66 44.49
CA SER A 1034 0.85 -20.13 44.67
C SER A 1034 0.75 -21.65 44.78
N LYS A 1035 -0.28 -22.10 45.51
CA LYS A 1035 -0.73 -23.49 45.60
C LYS A 1035 -1.02 -24.12 44.23
N LEU A 1036 -1.47 -23.31 43.27
CA LEU A 1036 -1.60 -23.70 41.86
C LEU A 1036 -0.28 -24.22 41.28
N VAL A 1037 0.83 -23.54 41.53
CA VAL A 1037 2.16 -23.94 41.05
C VAL A 1037 2.64 -25.18 41.79
N ARG A 1038 2.56 -25.23 43.13
CA ARG A 1038 2.99 -26.42 43.90
C ARG A 1038 2.23 -27.70 43.50
N GLU A 1039 0.90 -27.68 43.44
CA GLU A 1039 0.09 -28.85 43.01
C GLU A 1039 0.42 -29.29 41.58
N ARG A 1040 0.77 -28.33 40.70
CA ARG A 1040 1.13 -28.59 39.31
C ARG A 1040 2.51 -29.22 39.19
N GLU A 1041 3.52 -28.70 39.89
CA GLU A 1041 4.88 -29.25 39.84
C GLU A 1041 4.97 -30.63 40.51
N VAL A 1042 4.24 -30.86 41.59
CA VAL A 1042 4.09 -32.18 42.24
C VAL A 1042 3.40 -33.18 41.30
N ALA A 1043 2.38 -32.74 40.56
CA ALA A 1043 1.75 -33.58 39.54
C ALA A 1043 2.73 -33.94 38.41
N MET A 1044 3.52 -32.98 37.91
CA MET A 1044 4.49 -33.22 36.84
C MET A 1044 5.65 -34.13 37.27
N GLU A 1045 6.14 -33.99 38.51
CA GLU A 1045 7.09 -34.93 39.12
C GLU A 1045 6.51 -36.35 39.14
N LYS A 1046 5.27 -36.51 39.63
CA LYS A 1046 4.58 -37.81 39.71
C LYS A 1046 4.37 -38.48 38.34
N TYR A 1047 4.20 -37.70 37.27
CA TYR A 1047 4.13 -38.22 35.90
C TYR A 1047 5.50 -38.55 35.30
N GLY A 1048 6.61 -38.15 35.92
CA GLY A 1048 7.98 -38.40 35.42
C GLY A 1048 8.45 -37.42 34.35
N ILE A 1049 7.86 -36.22 34.29
CA ILE A 1049 8.31 -35.10 33.45
C ILE A 1049 9.61 -34.54 34.03
N GLY A 1050 10.69 -34.57 33.26
CA GLY A 1050 12.01 -34.10 33.71
C GLY A 1050 12.04 -32.62 34.05
N LEU A 1051 13.00 -32.19 34.87
CA LEU A 1051 13.17 -30.80 35.34
C LEU A 1051 13.18 -29.77 34.18
N ASP A 1052 13.90 -30.05 33.08
CA ASP A 1052 13.89 -29.20 31.88
C ASP A 1052 12.50 -29.10 31.22
N GLY A 1053 11.72 -30.19 31.23
CA GLY A 1053 10.35 -30.20 30.74
C GLY A 1053 9.40 -29.44 31.66
N ARG A 1054 9.59 -29.54 32.99
CA ARG A 1054 8.84 -28.76 33.98
C ARG A 1054 9.14 -27.27 33.86
N ALA A 1055 10.39 -26.87 33.70
CA ALA A 1055 10.78 -25.48 33.44
C ALA A 1055 10.15 -24.93 32.15
N SER A 1056 10.16 -25.72 31.07
CA SER A 1056 9.48 -25.40 29.81
C SER A 1056 7.97 -25.15 30.01
N PHE A 1057 7.32 -25.99 30.81
CA PHE A 1057 5.91 -25.90 31.14
C PHE A 1057 5.58 -24.74 32.09
N GLN A 1058 6.43 -24.44 33.07
CA GLN A 1058 6.24 -23.39 34.06
C GLN A 1058 6.50 -21.99 33.50
N MET A 1059 7.56 -21.83 32.68
CA MET A 1059 7.72 -20.63 31.84
C MET A 1059 6.50 -20.43 30.93
N GLY A 1060 5.85 -21.52 30.51
CA GLY A 1060 4.59 -21.48 29.79
C GLY A 1060 3.39 -20.96 30.59
N LEU A 1061 3.34 -21.20 31.91
CA LEU A 1061 2.29 -20.68 32.80
C LEU A 1061 2.51 -19.19 33.10
N ILE A 1062 3.76 -18.79 33.37
CA ILE A 1062 4.17 -17.38 33.55
C ILE A 1062 3.83 -16.56 32.29
N TRP A 1063 4.08 -17.10 31.10
CA TRP A 1063 3.65 -16.47 29.84
C TRP A 1063 2.13 -16.36 29.73
N SER A 1064 1.40 -17.43 30.06
CA SER A 1064 -0.06 -17.46 29.90
C SER A 1064 -0.79 -16.49 30.84
N ILE A 1065 -0.30 -16.26 32.07
CA ILE A 1065 -0.95 -15.30 32.97
C ILE A 1065 -0.68 -13.85 32.52
N ASN A 1066 0.57 -13.52 32.21
CA ASN A 1066 0.98 -12.17 31.84
C ASN A 1066 0.43 -11.73 30.46
N TRP A 1067 0.40 -12.65 29.47
CA TRP A 1067 -0.11 -12.37 28.13
C TRP A 1067 -1.64 -12.19 28.08
N ASN A 1068 -2.39 -12.71 29.06
CA ASN A 1068 -3.81 -12.39 29.22
C ASN A 1068 -4.03 -11.10 30.02
N ALA A 1069 -3.25 -10.87 31.08
CA ALA A 1069 -3.46 -9.74 31.98
C ALA A 1069 -3.06 -8.39 31.36
N ILE A 1070 -1.87 -8.30 30.76
CA ILE A 1070 -1.26 -7.03 30.33
C ILE A 1070 -1.94 -6.41 29.09
N PRO A 1071 -2.26 -7.16 28.01
CA PRO A 1071 -2.90 -6.57 26.83
C PRO A 1071 -4.38 -6.17 27.01
N MET A 1072 -5.08 -6.72 28.01
CA MET A 1072 -6.46 -6.32 28.33
C MET A 1072 -6.55 -5.02 29.15
N THR A 1073 -5.42 -4.51 29.64
CA THR A 1073 -5.33 -3.34 30.53
C THR A 1073 -4.57 -2.14 29.90
N SER A 1074 -4.06 -2.29 28.67
CA SER A 1074 -3.20 -1.31 27.96
C SER A 1074 -3.90 -0.49 26.86
#